data_AF-A0A2A3T7Q7-F1
#
_entry.id   AF-A0A2A3T7Q7-F1
#
_cell.length_a   1.000
_cell.length_b   1.000
_cell.length_c   1.000
_cell.angle_alpha   90.00
_cell.angle_beta   90.00
_cell.angle_gamma   90.00
#
_symmetry.space_group_name_H-M   'P 1'
#
loop_
_entity.id
_entity.type
_entity.pdbx_description
1 polymer ?
#
loop_
_entity_poly.entity_id
_entity_poly.type
_entity_poly.pdbx_seq_one_letter_code
_entity_poly.pdbx_strand_id
1 'polypeptide(L)'
;MIRKMNSHLQPIVNFSLRKEIFFVAIGSIVGAFTMHLPIIFSDLFGNSSYQVWLLVAAKMVNSSQPEVGLTLHFFVATIIGITTGIFLHKVLRFNISKIHKGLAYGVISGIVVFVIFAIPVSQIFLGPNTIEILSEINPEISITQLTQEIERNFLNQMLNSLFMHIVWGVTLGIISSLLTRKIGANYLCHICNIEFSKIKTYEHHKENVHVNPTSKMKRVLILGGGYAGVGVLNKIQKTFENNVNVNIELVSESNFFLHTPMLPEMATGTIEPRHIATPIRRFCKRAQFHQSKVIDISLDKKQVTIQRMTDKSQRVLSYDYLVLAMGGKTNFFGNSNIEKNSFTIKSLDDAIKIRNHIISMLEDADQETNQALQQKMMTFMVVGGGFSGVETIGELNDFVRESSKKFYRNISQNNIKIILVSAGEKILPEIGNLGEYAKQALQKAGVKIFTNTKLEDFANCIAVLSNGEQISTSTVIWAGGNTVEKVIQKMDTTHHKSGKLVVNKQLKLDDHPEVFALGDCAFSVDPRSKKPYPPTAQHAIRQAKIVAKNLEHKIIGIGFQEDFVYDTKGSMAKIGKNDGVALLLGHEFRGLIAWFIWKQYYLSTLPTNEKKIRVGLDWFIDLFFPRDITRLSSIFEQK
;
A
#
# COMPACT_ATOMS: atom_id res chain seq x y z
N MET A 1 -33.71 18.43 -31.31
CA MET A 1 -33.58 18.11 -29.87
C MET A 1 -32.58 16.98 -29.59
N ILE A 2 -32.60 15.87 -30.36
CA ILE A 2 -31.69 14.70 -30.20
C ILE A 2 -30.19 15.04 -30.30
N ARG A 3 -29.80 15.96 -31.19
CA ARG A 3 -28.38 16.43 -31.30
C ARG A 3 -27.86 17.13 -30.03
N LYS A 4 -28.72 17.81 -29.26
CA LYS A 4 -28.34 18.47 -27.98
C LYS A 4 -28.25 17.47 -26.82
N MET A 5 -29.02 16.37 -26.83
CA MET A 5 -28.86 15.28 -25.84
C MET A 5 -27.55 14.52 -26.03
N ASN A 6 -27.09 14.33 -27.28
CA ASN A 6 -25.87 13.57 -27.57
C ASN A 6 -24.55 14.28 -27.21
N SER A 7 -24.53 15.62 -27.09
CA SER A 7 -23.33 16.35 -26.65
C SER A 7 -23.00 16.13 -25.18
N HIS A 8 -24.01 15.88 -24.34
CA HIS A 8 -23.85 15.51 -22.92
C HIS A 8 -23.45 14.04 -22.72
N LEU A 9 -23.22 13.28 -23.79
CA LEU A 9 -22.82 11.87 -23.72
C LEU A 9 -21.47 11.63 -24.41
N GLN A 10 -20.64 12.67 -24.56
CA GLN A 10 -19.26 12.51 -25.01
C GLN A 10 -18.35 12.18 -23.81
N PRO A 11 -17.37 11.27 -23.97
CA PRO A 11 -16.47 10.93 -22.88
C PRO A 11 -15.57 12.11 -22.58
N ILE A 12 -15.28 12.33 -21.30
CA ILE A 12 -14.12 13.15 -20.93
C ILE A 12 -12.89 12.28 -21.19
N VAL A 13 -12.07 12.67 -22.18
CA VAL A 13 -10.79 12.01 -22.43
C VAL A 13 -9.81 12.49 -21.38
N ASN A 14 -9.37 11.58 -20.52
CA ASN A 14 -8.37 11.85 -19.49
C ASN A 14 -7.09 11.08 -19.81
N PHE A 15 -5.94 11.71 -19.58
CA PHE A 15 -4.64 11.07 -19.78
C PHE A 15 -4.03 10.79 -18.40
N SER A 16 -3.67 9.53 -18.17
CA SER A 16 -3.07 9.15 -16.88
C SER A 16 -1.65 9.70 -16.76
N LEU A 17 -1.40 10.51 -15.73
CA LEU A 17 -0.06 11.05 -15.37
C LEU A 17 1.06 10.02 -15.46
N ARG A 18 0.86 8.84 -14.89
CA ARG A 18 1.87 7.76 -14.89
C ARG A 18 2.19 7.27 -16.30
N LYS A 19 1.20 7.26 -17.18
CA LYS A 19 1.37 6.82 -18.57
C LYS A 19 2.10 7.91 -19.36
N GLU A 20 1.74 9.18 -19.17
CA GLU A 20 2.42 10.30 -19.83
C GLU A 20 3.92 10.38 -19.46
N ILE A 21 4.26 10.34 -18.16
CA ILE A 21 5.68 10.33 -17.74
C ILE A 21 6.41 9.12 -18.35
N PHE A 22 5.79 7.94 -18.32
CA PHE A 22 6.37 6.74 -18.89
C PHE A 22 6.57 6.86 -20.41
N PHE A 23 5.64 7.45 -21.14
CA PHE A 23 5.76 7.67 -22.59
C PHE A 23 6.79 8.73 -22.94
N VAL A 24 6.97 9.76 -22.11
CA VAL A 24 8.06 10.73 -22.25
C VAL A 24 9.41 10.07 -21.96
N ALA A 25 9.50 9.20 -20.95
CA ALA A 25 10.71 8.41 -20.67
C ALA A 25 11.06 7.48 -21.84
N ILE A 26 10.08 6.74 -22.39
CA ILE A 26 10.29 5.94 -23.60
C ILE A 26 10.72 6.82 -24.78
N GLY A 27 10.02 7.95 -25.00
CA GLY A 27 10.35 8.88 -26.07
C GLY A 27 11.78 9.41 -25.94
N SER A 28 12.24 9.66 -24.71
CA SER A 28 13.61 10.06 -24.41
C SER A 28 14.64 8.97 -24.71
N ILE A 29 14.35 7.71 -24.34
CA ILE A 29 15.24 6.57 -24.63
C ILE A 29 15.32 6.33 -26.15
N VAL A 30 14.19 6.37 -26.85
CA VAL A 30 14.17 6.26 -28.33
C VAL A 30 14.89 7.45 -28.96
N GLY A 31 14.71 8.65 -28.41
CA GLY A 31 15.46 9.84 -28.80
C GLY A 31 16.97 9.63 -28.67
N ALA A 32 17.42 9.11 -27.53
CA ALA A 32 18.83 8.82 -27.29
C ALA A 32 19.35 7.80 -28.31
N PHE A 33 18.58 6.74 -28.60
CA PHE A 33 18.89 5.79 -29.67
C PHE A 33 18.99 6.47 -31.04
N THR A 34 18.08 7.40 -31.39
CA THR A 34 18.15 8.12 -32.67
C THR A 34 19.39 9.00 -32.79
N MET A 35 19.94 9.50 -31.68
CA MET A 35 21.22 10.20 -31.69
C MET A 35 22.41 9.29 -32.05
N HIS A 36 22.26 7.96 -31.91
CA HIS A 36 23.30 7.01 -32.30
C HIS A 36 23.24 6.58 -33.77
N LEU A 37 22.11 6.78 -34.45
CA LEU A 37 21.94 6.32 -35.83
C LEU A 37 23.01 6.85 -36.80
N PRO A 38 23.42 8.13 -36.76
CA PRO A 38 24.49 8.64 -37.64
C PRO A 38 25.84 7.92 -37.48
N ILE A 39 26.08 7.25 -36.35
CA ILE A 39 27.30 6.51 -36.04
C ILE A 39 27.25 5.10 -36.62
N ILE A 40 26.08 4.47 -36.59
CA ILE A 40 25.88 3.13 -37.17
C ILE A 40 26.10 3.16 -38.70
N PHE A 41 25.82 4.32 -39.32
CA PHE A 41 26.03 4.57 -40.74
C PHE A 41 27.30 5.38 -41.03
N SER A 42 28.29 5.39 -40.13
CA SER A 42 29.47 6.26 -40.21
C SER A 42 30.40 5.99 -41.41
N ASP A 43 30.21 4.89 -42.15
CA ASP A 43 30.88 4.68 -43.46
C ASP A 43 30.48 5.76 -44.49
N LEU A 44 29.42 6.56 -44.24
CA LEU A 44 28.99 7.66 -45.11
C LEU A 44 29.43 9.07 -44.67
N PHE A 45 29.81 9.31 -43.39
CA PHE A 45 29.99 10.68 -42.86
C PHE A 45 31.09 10.79 -41.79
N GLY A 46 32.29 10.30 -42.10
CA GLY A 46 33.46 10.26 -41.20
C GLY A 46 33.55 11.38 -40.18
N ASN A 47 33.23 11.07 -38.91
CA ASN A 47 33.74 11.73 -37.71
C ASN A 47 33.29 10.98 -36.44
N SER A 48 34.28 10.55 -35.64
CA SER A 48 34.16 9.68 -34.46
C SER A 48 33.89 10.42 -33.14
N SER A 49 33.45 11.69 -33.18
CA SER A 49 33.25 12.54 -31.98
C SER A 49 32.30 11.92 -30.95
N TYR A 50 31.31 11.15 -31.39
CA TYR A 50 30.39 10.46 -30.50
C TYR A 50 30.97 9.19 -29.86
N GLN A 51 31.81 8.43 -30.58
CA GLN A 51 32.47 7.26 -29.99
C GLN A 51 33.44 7.67 -28.89
N VAL A 52 34.18 8.76 -29.10
CA VAL A 52 35.04 9.38 -28.08
C VAL A 52 34.21 9.78 -26.85
N TRP A 53 33.01 10.34 -27.06
CA TRP A 53 32.09 10.68 -25.97
C TRP A 53 31.67 9.45 -25.14
N LEU A 54 31.38 8.32 -25.77
CA LEU A 54 31.02 7.08 -25.07
C LEU A 54 32.20 6.53 -24.24
N LEU A 55 33.41 6.61 -24.78
CA LEU A 55 34.61 6.19 -24.06
C LEU A 55 34.89 7.10 -22.85
N VAL A 56 34.72 8.42 -22.99
CA VAL A 56 34.82 9.36 -21.87
C VAL A 56 33.78 9.02 -20.79
N ALA A 57 32.53 8.79 -21.19
CA ALA A 57 31.45 8.42 -20.27
C ALA A 57 31.73 7.08 -19.54
N ALA A 58 32.32 6.10 -20.21
CA ALA A 58 32.75 4.85 -19.60
C ALA A 58 33.90 5.07 -18.59
N LYS A 59 34.87 5.93 -18.93
CA LYS A 59 36.02 6.23 -18.06
C LYS A 59 35.59 6.90 -16.74
N MET A 60 34.51 7.70 -16.75
CA MET A 60 33.93 8.29 -15.52
C MET A 60 33.44 7.25 -14.50
N VAL A 61 33.19 6.01 -14.94
CA VAL A 61 32.82 4.88 -14.06
C VAL A 61 33.90 3.80 -14.05
N ASN A 62 35.16 4.18 -14.33
CA ASN A 62 36.34 3.31 -14.36
C ASN A 62 36.23 2.13 -15.34
N SER A 63 35.62 2.34 -16.51
CA SER A 63 35.54 1.36 -17.58
C SER A 63 36.10 1.92 -18.90
N SER A 64 36.71 1.05 -19.70
CA SER A 64 37.17 1.36 -21.07
C SER A 64 36.22 0.82 -22.15
N GLN A 65 35.11 0.19 -21.75
CA GLN A 65 34.15 -0.42 -22.67
C GLN A 65 33.12 0.62 -23.14
N PRO A 66 33.02 0.93 -24.46
CA PRO A 66 32.07 1.91 -24.97
C PRO A 66 30.60 1.53 -24.70
N GLU A 67 30.31 0.24 -24.50
CA GLU A 67 29.00 -0.27 -24.10
C GLU A 67 28.56 0.26 -22.72
N VAL A 68 29.52 0.50 -21.82
CA VAL A 68 29.26 1.09 -20.50
C VAL A 68 28.88 2.57 -20.64
N GLY A 69 29.56 3.31 -21.51
CA GLY A 69 29.19 4.69 -21.85
C GLY A 69 27.81 4.79 -22.49
N LEU A 70 27.47 3.83 -23.35
CA LEU A 70 26.15 3.72 -23.97
C LEU A 70 25.05 3.44 -22.93
N THR A 71 25.34 2.54 -21.99
CA THR A 71 24.43 2.23 -20.86
C THR A 71 24.20 3.47 -20.01
N LEU A 72 25.26 4.23 -19.70
CA LEU A 72 25.17 5.49 -18.96
C LEU A 72 24.34 6.54 -19.71
N HIS A 73 24.50 6.64 -21.05
CA HIS A 73 23.70 7.54 -21.87
C HIS A 73 22.19 7.22 -21.79
N PHE A 74 21.81 5.95 -21.92
CA PHE A 74 20.40 5.55 -21.78
C PHE A 74 19.87 5.77 -20.37
N PHE A 75 20.69 5.56 -19.34
CA PHE A 75 20.34 5.85 -17.95
C PHE A 75 20.05 7.35 -17.76
N VAL A 76 20.94 8.21 -18.22
CA VAL A 76 20.78 9.68 -18.17
C VAL A 76 19.54 10.11 -18.97
N ALA A 77 19.36 9.60 -20.19
CA ALA A 77 18.17 9.87 -21.00
C ALA A 77 16.88 9.44 -20.29
N THR A 78 16.89 8.33 -19.56
CA THR A 78 15.75 7.88 -18.76
C THR A 78 15.44 8.87 -17.63
N ILE A 79 16.44 9.32 -16.89
CA ILE A 79 16.29 10.32 -15.81
C ILE A 79 15.75 11.64 -16.36
N ILE A 80 16.33 12.13 -17.46
CA ILE A 80 15.88 13.34 -18.15
C ILE A 80 14.42 13.16 -18.57
N GLY A 81 14.08 12.07 -19.25
CA GLY A 81 12.71 11.79 -19.70
C GLY A 81 11.69 11.74 -18.55
N ILE A 82 12.05 11.13 -17.41
CA ILE A 82 11.21 11.12 -16.21
C ILE A 82 11.03 12.55 -15.66
N THR A 83 12.12 13.31 -15.54
CA THR A 83 12.14 14.66 -14.98
C THR A 83 11.33 15.61 -15.86
N THR A 84 11.59 15.63 -17.16
CA THR A 84 10.86 16.45 -18.12
C THR A 84 9.39 16.02 -18.19
N GLY A 85 9.09 14.73 -18.12
CA GLY A 85 7.71 14.22 -18.04
C GLY A 85 6.96 14.69 -16.79
N ILE A 86 7.62 14.71 -15.63
CA ILE A 86 7.04 15.26 -14.39
C ILE A 86 6.80 16.77 -14.53
N PHE A 87 7.77 17.50 -15.07
CA PHE A 87 7.71 18.95 -15.27
C PHE A 87 6.61 19.34 -16.26
N LEU A 88 6.54 18.65 -17.41
CA LEU A 88 5.49 18.78 -18.43
C LEU A 88 4.10 18.73 -17.79
N HIS A 89 3.86 17.72 -16.95
CA HIS A 89 2.56 17.52 -16.34
C HIS A 89 2.26 18.51 -15.21
N LYS A 90 3.20 18.72 -14.28
CA LYS A 90 2.96 19.53 -13.08
C LYS A 90 3.00 21.02 -13.34
N VAL A 91 3.86 21.49 -14.25
CA VAL A 91 4.13 22.91 -14.45
C VAL A 91 3.41 23.41 -15.68
N LEU A 92 3.62 22.77 -16.84
CA LEU A 92 3.17 23.33 -18.10
C LEU A 92 1.78 22.83 -18.55
N ARG A 93 1.25 21.76 -17.95
CA ARG A 93 -0.04 21.10 -18.31
C ARG A 93 -0.22 20.91 -19.83
N PHE A 94 0.87 20.65 -20.54
CA PHE A 94 0.83 20.51 -22.00
C PHE A 94 0.15 19.19 -22.37
N ASN A 95 -0.92 19.28 -23.16
CA ASN A 95 -1.57 18.10 -23.72
C ASN A 95 -0.79 17.61 -24.95
N ILE A 96 0.16 16.70 -24.72
CA ILE A 96 1.00 16.10 -25.77
C ILE A 96 0.28 15.07 -26.64
N SER A 97 -1.01 14.77 -26.37
CA SER A 97 -1.79 13.90 -27.27
C SER A 97 -1.97 14.51 -28.68
N LYS A 98 -1.83 15.84 -28.80
CA LYS A 98 -1.76 16.55 -30.08
C LYS A 98 -0.32 16.57 -30.57
N ILE A 99 -0.07 15.94 -31.73
CA ILE A 99 1.28 15.79 -32.31
C ILE A 99 2.03 17.12 -32.41
N HIS A 100 1.39 18.21 -32.87
CA HIS A 100 2.05 19.52 -32.95
C HIS A 100 2.47 20.07 -31.56
N LYS A 101 1.68 19.78 -30.51
CA LYS A 101 2.02 20.19 -29.13
C LYS A 101 3.14 19.34 -28.57
N GLY A 102 3.14 18.04 -28.84
CA GLY A 102 4.24 17.18 -28.44
C GLY A 102 5.53 17.48 -29.20
N LEU A 103 5.45 17.86 -30.48
CA LEU A 103 6.61 18.33 -31.25
C LEU A 103 7.18 19.62 -30.66
N ALA A 104 6.34 20.63 -30.39
CA ALA A 104 6.78 21.87 -29.75
C ALA A 104 7.43 21.61 -28.39
N TYR A 105 6.81 20.79 -27.55
CA TYR A 105 7.37 20.36 -26.28
C TYR A 105 8.70 19.63 -26.45
N GLY A 106 8.80 18.73 -27.43
CA GLY A 106 10.00 17.99 -27.74
C GLY A 106 11.17 18.89 -28.11
N VAL A 107 10.95 19.84 -29.03
CA VAL A 107 11.97 20.83 -29.44
C VAL A 107 12.41 21.70 -28.25
N ILE A 108 11.46 22.22 -27.47
CA ILE A 108 11.78 23.00 -26.26
C ILE A 108 12.61 22.15 -25.29
N SER A 109 12.22 20.90 -25.07
CA SER A 109 12.95 19.98 -24.19
C SER A 109 14.37 19.72 -24.70
N GLY A 110 14.55 19.53 -26.01
CA GLY A 110 15.86 19.35 -26.63
C GLY A 110 16.77 20.56 -26.43
N ILE A 111 16.25 21.77 -26.65
CA ILE A 111 17.00 23.03 -26.42
C ILE A 111 17.35 23.19 -24.95
N VAL A 112 16.40 22.96 -24.03
CA VAL A 112 16.62 23.08 -22.59
C VAL A 112 17.67 22.07 -22.10
N VAL A 113 17.59 20.81 -22.53
CA VAL A 113 18.60 19.79 -22.20
C VAL A 113 19.95 20.16 -22.79
N PHE A 114 20.01 20.67 -24.02
CA PHE A 114 21.26 21.14 -24.60
C PHE A 114 21.89 22.26 -23.75
N VAL A 115 21.13 23.30 -23.41
CA VAL A 115 21.64 24.48 -22.70
C VAL A 115 22.00 24.17 -21.24
N ILE A 116 21.11 23.48 -20.51
CA ILE A 116 21.24 23.29 -19.06
C ILE A 116 22.08 22.06 -18.72
N PHE A 117 22.14 21.07 -19.61
CA PHE A 117 22.83 19.81 -19.34
C PHE A 117 24.01 19.58 -20.29
N ALA A 118 23.81 19.59 -21.61
CA ALA A 118 24.85 19.20 -22.54
C ALA A 118 26.04 20.17 -22.57
N ILE A 119 25.80 21.49 -22.55
CA ILE A 119 26.87 22.50 -22.52
C ILE A 119 27.72 22.38 -21.24
N PRO A 120 27.14 22.43 -20.01
CA PRO A 120 27.94 22.28 -18.79
C PRO A 120 28.68 20.94 -18.72
N VAL A 121 28.05 19.84 -19.13
CA VAL A 121 28.70 18.52 -19.15
C VAL A 121 29.87 18.52 -20.14
N SER A 122 29.69 19.10 -21.33
CA SER A 122 30.74 19.23 -22.33
C SER A 122 31.94 20.04 -21.84
N GLN A 123 31.71 21.14 -21.13
CA GLN A 123 32.78 22.03 -20.70
C GLN A 123 33.48 21.57 -19.43
N ILE A 124 32.72 21.10 -18.43
CA ILE A 124 33.27 20.80 -17.10
C ILE A 124 33.83 19.37 -17.05
N PHE A 125 33.15 18.41 -17.67
CA PHE A 125 33.49 16.99 -17.51
C PHE A 125 34.10 16.40 -18.77
N LEU A 126 33.60 16.72 -19.95
CA LEU A 126 34.06 16.05 -21.17
C LEU A 126 35.32 16.68 -21.75
N GLY A 127 35.44 18.01 -21.79
CA GLY A 127 36.59 18.71 -22.36
C GLY A 127 37.96 18.21 -21.85
N PRO A 128 38.21 18.25 -20.52
CA PRO A 128 39.49 17.79 -19.96
C PRO A 128 39.77 16.30 -20.24
N ASN A 129 38.76 15.44 -20.07
CA ASN A 129 38.90 13.99 -20.24
C ASN A 129 39.03 13.57 -21.72
N THR A 130 38.47 14.35 -22.64
CA THR A 130 38.56 14.08 -24.08
C THR A 130 39.99 14.27 -24.57
N ILE A 131 40.69 15.29 -24.08
CA ILE A 131 42.10 15.54 -24.40
C ILE A 131 42.97 14.38 -23.93
N GLU A 132 42.75 13.92 -22.70
CA GLU A 132 43.46 12.77 -22.12
C GLU A 132 43.26 11.50 -22.95
N ILE A 133 42.00 11.12 -23.24
CA ILE A 133 41.70 9.91 -24.01
C ILE A 133 42.24 10.00 -25.45
N LEU A 134 42.11 11.15 -26.11
CA LEU A 134 42.64 11.30 -27.47
C LEU A 134 44.18 11.26 -27.51
N SER A 135 44.86 11.72 -26.45
CA SER A 135 46.31 11.58 -26.31
C SER A 135 46.76 10.14 -26.02
N GLU A 136 45.93 9.35 -25.34
CA GLU A 136 46.15 7.90 -25.16
C GLU A 136 45.98 7.14 -26.47
N ILE A 137 45.01 7.55 -27.31
CA ILE A 137 44.70 6.90 -28.60
C ILE A 137 45.71 7.30 -29.69
N ASN A 138 46.13 8.58 -29.73
CA ASN A 138 47.04 9.13 -30.73
C ASN A 138 48.26 9.80 -30.05
N PRO A 139 49.24 9.01 -29.57
CA PRO A 139 50.39 9.53 -28.81
C PRO A 139 51.35 10.41 -29.64
N GLU A 140 51.23 10.42 -30.96
CA GLU A 140 52.04 11.25 -31.86
C GLU A 140 51.60 12.72 -31.92
N ILE A 141 50.41 13.05 -31.41
CA ILE A 141 49.85 14.41 -31.40
C ILE A 141 50.13 15.04 -30.04
N SER A 142 50.77 16.21 -30.01
CA SER A 142 51.01 16.92 -28.76
C SER A 142 49.70 17.43 -28.13
N ILE A 143 49.64 17.45 -26.79
CA ILE A 143 48.48 17.96 -26.03
C ILE A 143 48.11 19.39 -26.48
N THR A 144 49.11 20.22 -26.79
CA THR A 144 48.91 21.59 -27.29
C THR A 144 48.24 21.62 -28.67
N GLN A 145 48.65 20.75 -29.60
CA GLN A 145 48.01 20.65 -30.92
C GLN A 145 46.56 20.16 -30.81
N LEU A 146 46.32 19.16 -29.96
CA LEU A 146 44.99 18.62 -29.73
C LEU A 146 44.05 19.65 -29.10
N THR A 147 44.56 20.44 -28.15
CA THR A 147 43.80 21.55 -27.52
C THR A 147 43.41 22.61 -28.56
N GLN A 148 44.36 23.02 -29.41
CA GLN A 148 44.10 24.00 -30.48
C GLN A 148 43.11 23.49 -31.53
N GLU A 149 43.14 22.19 -31.85
CA GLU A 149 42.19 21.57 -32.78
C GLU A 149 40.77 21.51 -32.21
N ILE A 150 40.62 21.17 -30.94
CA ILE A 150 39.33 21.15 -30.24
C ILE A 150 38.76 22.58 -30.15
N GLU A 151 39.57 23.57 -29.79
CA GLU A 151 39.14 24.98 -29.74
C GLU A 151 38.67 25.49 -31.11
N ARG A 152 39.40 25.15 -32.19
CA ARG A 152 39.04 25.55 -33.56
C ARG A 152 37.72 24.92 -34.01
N ASN A 153 37.45 23.69 -33.59
CA ASN A 153 36.25 22.94 -33.95
C ASN A 153 35.08 23.15 -32.98
N PHE A 154 35.27 23.91 -31.89
CA PHE A 154 34.31 24.06 -30.81
C PHE A 154 32.92 24.51 -31.29
N LEU A 155 32.84 25.53 -32.15
CA LEU A 155 31.57 26.02 -32.68
C LEU A 155 30.83 24.95 -33.49
N ASN A 156 31.54 24.21 -34.35
CA ASN A 156 30.95 23.13 -35.14
C ASN A 156 30.49 21.97 -34.26
N GLN A 157 31.26 21.63 -33.22
CA GLN A 157 30.86 20.61 -32.24
C GLN A 157 29.61 21.04 -31.45
N MET A 158 29.51 22.31 -31.05
CA MET A 158 28.33 22.84 -30.37
C MET A 158 27.11 22.88 -31.28
N LEU A 159 27.25 23.27 -32.55
CA LEU A 159 26.16 23.26 -33.53
C LEU A 159 25.69 21.83 -33.82
N ASN A 160 26.61 20.88 -33.99
CA ASN A 160 26.28 19.47 -34.16
C ASN A 160 25.59 18.92 -32.91
N SER A 161 26.08 19.25 -31.71
CA SER A 161 25.44 18.86 -30.46
C SER A 161 24.03 19.43 -30.34
N LEU A 162 23.83 20.71 -30.63
CA LEU A 162 22.50 21.34 -30.65
C LEU A 162 21.57 20.62 -31.64
N PHE A 163 22.04 20.34 -32.87
CA PHE A 163 21.28 19.61 -33.87
C PHE A 163 20.84 18.23 -33.36
N MET A 164 21.77 17.47 -32.77
CA MET A 164 21.47 16.14 -32.22
C MET A 164 20.47 16.19 -31.06
N HIS A 165 20.53 17.22 -30.22
CA HIS A 165 19.56 17.42 -29.14
C HIS A 165 18.19 17.89 -29.66
N ILE A 166 18.13 18.62 -30.78
CA ILE A 166 16.88 18.93 -31.47
C ILE A 166 16.28 17.65 -32.07
N VAL A 167 17.08 16.79 -32.72
CA VAL A 167 16.64 15.49 -33.23
C VAL A 167 16.09 14.62 -32.09
N TRP A 168 16.82 14.52 -30.98
CA TRP A 168 16.35 13.86 -29.77
C TRP A 168 15.01 14.42 -29.28
N GLY A 169 14.89 15.74 -29.20
CA GLY A 169 13.69 16.44 -28.76
C GLY A 169 12.49 16.15 -29.68
N VAL A 170 12.68 16.21 -30.99
CA VAL A 170 11.66 15.89 -32.00
C VAL A 170 11.20 14.43 -31.84
N THR A 171 12.14 13.49 -31.74
CA THR A 171 11.83 12.06 -31.51
C THR A 171 11.04 11.87 -30.22
N LEU A 172 11.50 12.46 -29.12
CA LEU A 172 10.79 12.44 -27.83
C LEU A 172 9.37 12.95 -27.98
N GLY A 173 9.19 14.10 -28.63
CA GLY A 173 7.88 14.72 -28.86
C GLY A 173 6.93 13.85 -29.68
N ILE A 174 7.40 13.30 -30.79
CA ILE A 174 6.61 12.45 -31.69
C ILE A 174 6.24 11.12 -30.99
N ILE A 175 7.22 10.40 -30.46
CA ILE A 175 7.01 9.09 -29.84
C ILE A 175 6.09 9.21 -28.62
N SER A 176 6.33 10.18 -27.75
CA SER A 176 5.47 10.41 -26.58
C SER A 176 4.03 10.78 -26.99
N SER A 177 3.85 11.59 -28.05
CA SER A 177 2.52 11.92 -28.59
C SER A 177 1.79 10.71 -29.15
N LEU A 178 2.48 9.89 -29.94
CA LEU A 178 1.90 8.70 -30.57
C LEU A 178 1.48 7.67 -29.52
N LEU A 179 2.33 7.42 -28.52
CA LEU A 179 2.01 6.53 -27.41
C LEU A 179 0.85 7.06 -26.57
N THR A 180 0.85 8.36 -26.25
CA THR A 180 -0.24 9.02 -25.53
C THR A 180 -1.57 8.87 -26.27
N ARG A 181 -1.58 9.07 -27.59
CA ARG A 181 -2.79 8.91 -28.42
C ARG A 181 -3.25 7.46 -28.54
N LYS A 182 -2.33 6.51 -28.71
CA LYS A 182 -2.66 5.10 -29.01
C LYS A 182 -3.11 4.32 -27.77
N ILE A 183 -2.50 4.57 -26.61
CA ILE A 183 -2.68 3.76 -25.39
C ILE A 183 -2.80 4.58 -24.10
N GLY A 184 -2.69 5.91 -24.17
CA GLY A 184 -2.72 6.82 -23.02
C GLY A 184 -4.10 7.31 -22.59
N ALA A 185 -5.06 7.32 -23.51
CA ALA A 185 -6.40 7.83 -23.26
C ALA A 185 -7.23 6.88 -22.40
N ASN A 186 -7.80 7.42 -21.33
CA ASN A 186 -8.91 6.85 -20.60
C ASN A 186 -10.16 7.69 -20.89
N TYR A 187 -11.33 7.05 -20.86
CA TYR A 187 -12.61 7.65 -21.25
C TYR A 187 -13.53 7.65 -20.04
N LEU A 188 -13.84 8.82 -19.48
CA LEU A 188 -14.70 8.93 -18.31
C LEU A 188 -16.14 9.20 -18.76
N CYS A 189 -17.06 8.34 -18.32
CA CYS A 189 -18.48 8.66 -18.30
C CYS A 189 -18.76 9.51 -17.06
N HIS A 190 -19.12 10.79 -17.23
CA HIS A 190 -19.38 11.70 -16.12
C HIS A 190 -20.74 11.47 -15.44
N ILE A 191 -21.67 10.78 -16.10
CA ILE A 191 -22.97 10.42 -15.53
C ILE A 191 -22.80 9.27 -14.54
N CYS A 192 -22.11 8.20 -14.96
CA CYS A 192 -21.87 7.03 -14.10
C CYS A 192 -20.60 7.16 -13.25
N ASN A 193 -19.75 8.14 -13.54
CA ASN A 193 -18.40 8.30 -12.97
C ASN A 193 -17.52 7.04 -13.12
N ILE A 194 -17.58 6.39 -14.29
CA ILE A 194 -16.82 5.18 -14.63
C ILE A 194 -15.76 5.53 -15.68
N GLU A 195 -14.52 5.14 -15.43
CA GLU A 195 -13.39 5.30 -16.33
C GLU A 195 -13.16 4.03 -17.16
N PHE A 196 -13.05 4.18 -18.48
CA PHE A 196 -12.82 3.09 -19.42
C PHE A 196 -11.44 3.23 -20.06
N SER A 197 -10.71 2.13 -20.16
CA SER A 197 -9.38 2.09 -20.79
C SER A 197 -9.43 2.10 -22.34
N LYS A 198 -10.62 1.91 -22.94
CA LYS A 198 -10.84 1.84 -24.40
C LYS A 198 -12.11 2.58 -24.81
N ILE A 199 -12.05 3.31 -25.94
CA ILE A 199 -13.20 4.06 -26.47
C ILE A 199 -14.37 3.13 -26.84
N LYS A 200 -14.10 1.99 -27.46
CA LYS A 200 -15.13 1.01 -27.84
C LYS A 200 -15.94 0.54 -26.63
N THR A 201 -15.28 0.37 -25.47
CA THR A 201 -15.95 0.01 -24.22
C THR A 201 -16.81 1.15 -23.71
N TYR A 202 -16.31 2.39 -23.75
CA TYR A 202 -17.09 3.57 -23.41
C TYR A 202 -18.31 3.72 -24.33
N GLU A 203 -18.17 3.53 -25.64
CA GLU A 203 -19.27 3.61 -26.59
C GLU A 203 -20.31 2.52 -26.32
N HIS A 204 -19.87 1.29 -26.03
CA HIS A 204 -20.76 0.21 -25.61
C HIS A 204 -21.47 0.53 -24.29
N HIS A 205 -20.80 1.17 -23.34
CA HIS A 205 -21.41 1.67 -22.10
C HIS A 205 -22.46 2.73 -22.37
N LYS A 206 -22.11 3.76 -23.15
CA LYS A 206 -23.01 4.83 -23.54
C LYS A 206 -24.27 4.26 -24.17
N GLU A 207 -24.12 3.34 -25.12
CA GLU A 207 -25.25 2.73 -25.82
C GLU A 207 -26.15 1.94 -24.87
N ASN A 208 -25.59 1.01 -24.09
CA ASN A 208 -26.40 0.06 -23.31
C ASN A 208 -26.84 0.56 -21.92
N VAL A 209 -26.32 1.71 -21.46
CA VAL A 209 -26.64 2.28 -20.14
C VAL A 209 -27.37 3.62 -20.25
N HIS A 210 -27.07 4.44 -21.26
CA HIS A 210 -27.65 5.78 -21.39
C HIS A 210 -28.60 5.94 -22.57
N VAL A 211 -28.40 5.21 -23.67
CA VAL A 211 -29.27 5.31 -24.86
C VAL A 211 -30.38 4.26 -24.83
N ASN A 212 -30.01 2.99 -24.68
CA ASN A 212 -30.87 1.82 -24.64
C ASN A 212 -30.57 1.00 -23.38
N PRO A 213 -31.06 1.42 -22.20
CA PRO A 213 -30.75 0.75 -20.94
C PRO A 213 -31.18 -0.72 -20.99
N THR A 214 -30.22 -1.64 -20.88
CA THR A 214 -30.54 -3.07 -20.81
C THR A 214 -31.25 -3.39 -19.49
N SER A 215 -32.40 -4.07 -19.54
CA SER A 215 -33.23 -4.39 -18.37
C SER A 215 -32.66 -5.49 -17.44
N LYS A 216 -31.46 -6.01 -17.72
CA LYS A 216 -30.86 -7.16 -17.03
C LYS A 216 -29.50 -6.86 -16.37
N MET A 217 -29.31 -5.66 -15.81
CA MET A 217 -28.09 -5.38 -15.03
C MET A 217 -28.01 -6.26 -13.78
N LYS A 218 -26.94 -7.04 -13.66
CA LYS A 218 -26.60 -7.85 -12.48
C LYS A 218 -25.95 -6.98 -11.42
N ARG A 219 -26.47 -7.00 -10.20
CA ARG A 219 -25.98 -6.18 -9.08
C ARG A 219 -25.14 -7.01 -8.11
N VAL A 220 -23.85 -6.68 -8.00
CA VAL A 220 -22.92 -7.26 -7.04
C VAL A 220 -22.67 -6.24 -5.92
N LEU A 221 -23.12 -6.56 -4.71
CA LEU A 221 -22.96 -5.71 -3.54
C LEU A 221 -21.91 -6.31 -2.60
N ILE A 222 -20.87 -5.54 -2.30
CA ILE A 222 -19.78 -5.93 -1.40
C ILE A 222 -19.86 -5.12 -0.11
N LEU A 223 -19.98 -5.79 1.03
CA LEU A 223 -20.01 -5.15 2.35
C LEU A 223 -18.67 -5.35 3.05
N GLY A 224 -17.91 -4.26 3.24
CA GLY A 224 -16.64 -4.23 3.95
C GLY A 224 -15.44 -3.84 3.07
N GLY A 225 -14.68 -2.84 3.51
CA GLY A 225 -13.50 -2.29 2.83
C GLY A 225 -12.15 -2.89 3.23
N GLY A 226 -12.14 -4.05 3.89
CA GLY A 226 -10.93 -4.74 4.35
C GLY A 226 -10.27 -5.64 3.30
N TYR A 227 -9.35 -6.51 3.72
CA TYR A 227 -8.61 -7.44 2.85
C TYR A 227 -9.52 -8.29 1.96
N ALA A 228 -10.59 -8.81 2.54
CA ALA A 228 -11.51 -9.70 1.83
C ALA A 228 -12.33 -8.93 0.77
N GLY A 229 -13.01 -7.84 1.16
CA GLY A 229 -13.88 -7.08 0.26
C GLY A 229 -13.12 -6.35 -0.84
N VAL A 230 -12.00 -5.69 -0.51
CA VAL A 230 -11.11 -5.09 -1.52
C VAL A 230 -10.50 -6.14 -2.43
N GLY A 231 -10.18 -7.33 -1.89
CA GLY A 231 -9.72 -8.48 -2.66
C GLY A 231 -10.72 -8.94 -3.73
N VAL A 232 -12.01 -9.05 -3.36
CA VAL A 232 -13.09 -9.41 -4.29
C VAL A 232 -13.30 -8.29 -5.30
N LEU A 233 -13.41 -7.04 -4.84
CA LEU A 233 -13.60 -5.86 -5.68
C LEU A 233 -12.55 -5.79 -6.80
N ASN A 234 -11.27 -5.87 -6.45
CA ASN A 234 -10.17 -5.73 -7.40
C ASN A 234 -10.21 -6.77 -8.52
N LYS A 235 -10.71 -7.97 -8.22
CA LYS A 235 -10.83 -9.06 -9.20
C LYS A 235 -12.07 -8.89 -10.05
N ILE A 236 -13.25 -8.75 -9.43
CA ILE A 236 -14.53 -8.65 -10.13
C ILE A 236 -14.58 -7.43 -11.04
N GLN A 237 -14.10 -6.27 -10.58
CA GLN A 237 -14.09 -5.07 -11.43
C GLN A 237 -13.14 -5.21 -12.63
N LYS A 238 -12.07 -6.00 -12.50
CA LYS A 238 -11.13 -6.28 -13.59
C LYS A 238 -11.73 -7.28 -14.58
N THR A 239 -12.29 -8.38 -14.08
CA THR A 239 -12.98 -9.40 -14.89
C THR A 239 -14.08 -8.76 -15.72
N PHE A 240 -14.91 -7.92 -15.11
CA PHE A 240 -16.02 -7.26 -15.79
C PHE A 240 -15.70 -5.84 -16.26
N GLU A 241 -14.43 -5.43 -16.39
CA GLU A 241 -14.05 -4.05 -16.72
C GLU A 241 -14.83 -3.50 -17.94
N ASN A 242 -15.07 -4.36 -18.94
CA ASN A 242 -15.77 -4.01 -20.17
C ASN A 242 -17.24 -4.44 -20.23
N ASN A 243 -17.77 -5.09 -19.19
CA ASN A 243 -19.14 -5.61 -19.18
C ASN A 243 -20.07 -4.70 -18.38
N VAL A 244 -20.81 -3.87 -19.10
CA VAL A 244 -21.73 -2.88 -18.54
C VAL A 244 -22.98 -3.47 -17.89
N ASN A 245 -23.28 -4.74 -18.16
CA ASN A 245 -24.43 -5.43 -17.57
C ASN A 245 -24.16 -5.91 -16.13
N VAL A 246 -23.01 -5.58 -15.54
CA VAL A 246 -22.66 -5.90 -14.15
C VAL A 246 -22.42 -4.60 -13.39
N ASN A 247 -23.31 -4.25 -12.48
CA ASN A 247 -23.13 -3.15 -11.54
C ASN A 247 -22.42 -3.66 -10.28
N ILE A 248 -21.42 -2.91 -9.80
CA ILE A 248 -20.60 -3.28 -8.64
C ILE A 248 -20.66 -2.14 -7.64
N GLU A 249 -21.07 -2.45 -6.41
CA GLU A 249 -21.15 -1.50 -5.31
C GLU A 249 -20.34 -2.03 -4.13
N LEU A 250 -19.61 -1.14 -3.45
CA LEU A 250 -18.91 -1.46 -2.21
C LEU A 250 -19.37 -0.50 -1.11
N VAL A 251 -19.79 -1.06 0.01
CA VAL A 251 -20.19 -0.33 1.22
C VAL A 251 -19.14 -0.57 2.30
N SER A 252 -18.66 0.49 2.95
CA SER A 252 -17.76 0.38 4.09
C SER A 252 -17.96 1.56 5.03
N GLU A 253 -17.89 1.33 6.34
CA GLU A 253 -17.93 2.40 7.35
C GLU A 253 -16.70 3.31 7.21
N SER A 254 -15.52 2.71 7.09
CA SER A 254 -14.26 3.42 6.82
C SER A 254 -14.16 3.79 5.34
N ASN A 255 -13.64 4.99 5.04
CA ASN A 255 -13.30 5.39 3.67
C ASN A 255 -11.91 4.93 3.20
N PHE A 256 -11.20 4.17 4.03
CA PHE A 256 -9.88 3.63 3.76
C PHE A 256 -9.80 2.14 4.07
N PHE A 257 -8.95 1.45 3.32
CA PHE A 257 -8.40 0.14 3.62
C PHE A 257 -7.22 0.32 4.59
N LEU A 258 -7.19 -0.45 5.68
CA LEU A 258 -6.12 -0.44 6.67
C LEU A 258 -5.23 -1.68 6.51
N HIS A 259 -3.92 -1.47 6.42
CA HIS A 259 -2.94 -2.55 6.43
C HIS A 259 -2.64 -2.99 7.87
N THR A 260 -3.56 -3.78 8.45
CA THR A 260 -3.56 -4.14 9.88
C THR A 260 -2.29 -4.79 10.44
N PRO A 261 -1.46 -5.55 9.69
CA PRO A 261 -0.23 -6.13 10.23
C PRO A 261 0.79 -5.11 10.72
N MET A 262 0.75 -3.88 10.20
CA MET A 262 1.65 -2.80 10.60
C MET A 262 1.03 -1.89 11.68
N LEU A 263 -0.15 -2.22 12.20
CA LEU A 263 -0.84 -1.40 13.19
C LEU A 263 -0.07 -1.26 14.51
N PRO A 264 0.62 -2.30 15.04
CA PRO A 264 1.50 -2.15 16.20
C PRO A 264 2.60 -1.10 16.02
N GLU A 265 3.29 -1.08 14.86
CA GLU A 265 4.35 -0.09 14.58
C GLU A 265 3.79 1.33 14.46
N MET A 266 2.54 1.46 14.01
CA MET A 266 1.85 2.75 13.96
C MET A 266 1.44 3.24 15.36
N ALA A 267 0.98 2.33 16.22
CA ALA A 267 0.60 2.64 17.61
C ALA A 267 1.76 3.15 18.47
N THR A 268 3.00 2.97 18.01
CA THR A 268 4.22 3.43 18.69
C THR A 268 5.00 4.49 17.91
N GLY A 269 4.51 4.91 16.74
CA GLY A 269 5.11 5.98 15.96
C GLY A 269 6.31 5.61 15.09
N THR A 270 6.61 4.31 14.88
CA THR A 270 7.58 3.87 13.86
C THR A 270 7.03 4.07 12.45
N ILE A 271 5.70 4.04 12.27
CA ILE A 271 5.04 4.31 10.99
C ILE A 271 4.01 5.42 11.15
N GLU A 272 3.94 6.34 10.19
CA GLU A 272 2.92 7.38 10.18
C GLU A 272 1.52 6.80 9.86
N PRO A 273 0.45 7.21 10.55
CA PRO A 273 -0.91 6.66 10.40
C PRO A 273 -1.43 6.53 8.96
N ARG A 274 -1.32 7.60 8.17
CA ARG A 274 -1.76 7.61 6.77
C ARG A 274 -0.87 6.72 5.90
N HIS A 275 0.35 6.35 6.27
CA HIS A 275 1.23 5.50 5.46
C HIS A 275 0.75 4.05 5.35
N ILE A 276 -0.07 3.56 6.30
CA ILE A 276 -0.72 2.23 6.24
C ILE A 276 -2.22 2.26 5.91
N ALA A 277 -2.80 3.45 5.74
CA ALA A 277 -4.19 3.66 5.32
C ALA A 277 -4.28 4.06 3.84
N THR A 278 -5.01 3.30 3.03
CA THR A 278 -5.23 3.59 1.61
C THR A 278 -6.69 3.90 1.33
N PRO A 279 -7.05 5.07 0.78
CA PRO A 279 -8.45 5.38 0.48
C PRO A 279 -9.12 4.31 -0.38
N ILE A 280 -10.30 3.82 0.01
CA ILE A 280 -11.06 2.78 -0.70
C ILE A 280 -11.36 3.22 -2.14
N ARG A 281 -11.60 4.53 -2.32
CA ARG A 281 -11.82 5.14 -3.64
C ARG A 281 -10.67 4.88 -4.62
N ARG A 282 -9.42 4.68 -4.15
CA ARG A 282 -8.29 4.32 -5.03
C ARG A 282 -8.41 2.90 -5.61
N PHE A 283 -9.16 2.02 -4.93
CA PHE A 283 -9.44 0.66 -5.42
C PHE A 283 -10.67 0.63 -6.33
N CYS A 284 -11.64 1.51 -6.09
CA CYS A 284 -12.89 1.59 -6.84
C CYS A 284 -12.69 2.26 -8.21
N LYS A 285 -12.18 1.50 -9.18
CA LYS A 285 -11.97 2.00 -10.55
C LYS A 285 -13.26 2.05 -11.36
N ARG A 286 -14.17 1.11 -11.05
CA ARG A 286 -15.48 0.97 -11.71
C ARG A 286 -16.62 0.90 -10.71
N ALA A 287 -16.38 0.32 -9.53
CA ALA A 287 -17.42 0.18 -8.53
C ALA A 287 -17.84 1.51 -7.92
N GLN A 288 -19.12 1.63 -7.59
CA GLN A 288 -19.61 2.73 -6.77
C GLN A 288 -19.23 2.47 -5.30
N PHE A 289 -18.64 3.47 -4.66
CA PHE A 289 -18.28 3.39 -3.24
C PHE A 289 -19.25 4.20 -2.38
N HIS A 290 -19.81 3.53 -1.36
CA HIS A 290 -20.64 4.13 -0.32
C HIS A 290 -19.90 4.09 1.02
N GLN A 291 -19.53 5.26 1.54
CA GLN A 291 -19.07 5.36 2.91
C GLN A 291 -20.29 5.39 3.83
N SER A 292 -20.65 4.25 4.40
CA SER A 292 -21.88 4.09 5.17
C SER A 292 -21.80 2.89 6.09
N LYS A 293 -22.56 2.96 7.19
CA LYS A 293 -22.79 1.84 8.10
C LYS A 293 -23.88 0.94 7.57
N VAL A 294 -23.69 -0.37 7.66
CA VAL A 294 -24.74 -1.35 7.37
C VAL A 294 -25.60 -1.51 8.62
N ILE A 295 -26.90 -1.26 8.48
CA ILE A 295 -27.86 -1.30 9.59
C ILE A 295 -28.66 -2.59 9.58
N ASP A 296 -29.04 -3.06 8.40
CA ASP A 296 -29.89 -4.24 8.24
C ASP A 296 -29.54 -4.99 6.94
N ILE A 297 -29.66 -6.31 6.97
CA ILE A 297 -29.45 -7.21 5.83
C ILE A 297 -30.64 -8.15 5.77
N SER A 298 -31.49 -7.98 4.76
CA SER A 298 -32.66 -8.82 4.54
C SER A 298 -32.38 -9.79 3.39
N LEU A 299 -32.16 -11.07 3.74
CA LEU A 299 -31.84 -12.11 2.78
C LEU A 299 -33.01 -12.43 1.85
N ASP A 300 -34.24 -12.53 2.39
CA ASP A 300 -35.45 -12.81 1.60
C ASP A 300 -35.76 -11.74 0.57
N LYS A 301 -35.64 -10.47 0.97
CA LYS A 301 -35.89 -9.32 0.10
C LYS A 301 -34.71 -8.99 -0.82
N LYS A 302 -33.56 -9.63 -0.59
CA LYS A 302 -32.28 -9.33 -1.26
C LYS A 302 -31.89 -7.86 -1.17
N GLN A 303 -31.98 -7.32 0.03
CA GLN A 303 -31.79 -5.89 0.32
C GLN A 303 -30.84 -5.67 1.49
N VAL A 304 -30.09 -4.57 1.42
CA VAL A 304 -29.22 -4.08 2.50
C VAL A 304 -29.57 -2.62 2.78
N THR A 305 -29.84 -2.31 4.04
CA THR A 305 -30.06 -0.93 4.49
C THR A 305 -28.75 -0.33 4.96
N ILE A 306 -28.35 0.76 4.32
CA ILE A 306 -27.15 1.52 4.66
C ILE A 306 -27.51 2.86 5.27
N GLN A 307 -26.68 3.33 6.20
CA GLN A 307 -26.83 4.63 6.87
C GLN A 307 -25.58 5.47 6.67
N ARG A 308 -25.79 6.71 6.23
CA ARG A 308 -24.73 7.69 6.07
C ARG A 308 -24.23 8.18 7.42
N MET A 309 -22.92 8.39 7.54
CA MET A 309 -22.29 8.72 8.83
C MET A 309 -22.66 10.12 9.36
N THR A 310 -22.90 11.10 8.48
CA THR A 310 -23.05 12.52 8.86
C THR A 310 -24.46 12.89 9.31
N ASP A 311 -25.47 12.53 8.53
CA ASP A 311 -26.88 12.93 8.73
C ASP A 311 -27.77 11.76 9.17
N LYS A 312 -27.18 10.56 9.31
CA LYS A 312 -27.89 9.31 9.64
C LYS A 312 -28.99 8.92 8.66
N SER A 313 -29.03 9.54 7.47
CA SER A 313 -29.98 9.20 6.40
C SER A 313 -29.77 7.76 5.97
N GLN A 314 -30.88 7.05 5.76
CA GLN A 314 -30.88 5.66 5.36
C GLN A 314 -31.22 5.51 3.88
N ARG A 315 -30.63 4.51 3.24
CA ARG A 315 -30.92 4.11 1.87
C ARG A 315 -30.91 2.59 1.78
N VAL A 316 -31.83 2.05 1.00
CA VAL A 316 -31.88 0.62 0.69
C VAL A 316 -31.15 0.36 -0.62
N LEU A 317 -30.24 -0.62 -0.61
CA LEU A 317 -29.57 -1.16 -1.78
C LEU A 317 -30.08 -2.58 -2.03
N SER A 318 -30.43 -2.88 -3.27
CA SER A 318 -30.84 -4.23 -3.70
C SER A 318 -29.68 -4.94 -4.40
N TYR A 319 -29.59 -6.25 -4.25
CA TYR A 319 -28.52 -7.04 -4.87
C TYR A 319 -29.07 -8.27 -5.59
N ASP A 320 -28.27 -8.78 -6.54
CA ASP A 320 -28.46 -10.13 -7.08
C ASP A 320 -27.41 -11.08 -6.53
N TYR A 321 -26.22 -10.56 -6.16
CA TYR A 321 -25.18 -11.27 -5.43
C TYR A 321 -24.64 -10.40 -4.30
N LEU A 322 -24.51 -10.99 -3.10
CA LEU A 322 -24.03 -10.30 -1.90
C LEU A 322 -22.70 -10.90 -1.44
N VAL A 323 -21.75 -10.04 -1.09
CA VAL A 323 -20.45 -10.43 -0.53
C VAL A 323 -20.29 -9.80 0.85
N LEU A 324 -20.35 -10.63 1.89
CA LEU A 324 -20.18 -10.25 3.29
C LEU A 324 -18.71 -10.36 3.67
N ALA A 325 -18.05 -9.21 3.78
CA ALA A 325 -16.63 -9.07 4.07
C ALA A 325 -16.38 -8.03 5.19
N MET A 326 -17.31 -7.95 6.14
CA MET A 326 -17.35 -6.92 7.20
C MET A 326 -16.30 -7.12 8.31
N GLY A 327 -15.48 -8.16 8.23
CA GLY A 327 -14.44 -8.44 9.22
C GLY A 327 -14.99 -8.88 10.56
N GLY A 328 -14.25 -8.60 11.64
CA GLY A 328 -14.66 -8.94 12.99
C GLY A 328 -14.53 -7.78 13.97
N LYS A 329 -15.19 -7.89 15.11
CA LYS A 329 -15.14 -6.96 16.24
C LYS A 329 -14.39 -7.54 17.43
N THR A 330 -13.86 -6.68 18.28
CA THR A 330 -13.21 -7.12 19.52
C THR A 330 -14.24 -7.82 20.41
N ASN A 331 -13.85 -8.94 21.01
CA ASN A 331 -14.70 -9.67 21.93
C ASN A 331 -14.16 -9.52 23.35
N PHE A 332 -14.94 -8.88 24.23
CA PHE A 332 -14.65 -8.72 25.65
C PHE A 332 -15.28 -9.83 26.51
N PHE A 333 -15.89 -10.83 25.88
CA PHE A 333 -16.50 -12.00 26.54
C PHE A 333 -17.54 -11.62 27.62
N GLY A 334 -18.24 -10.50 27.41
CA GLY A 334 -19.26 -10.00 28.32
C GLY A 334 -18.73 -9.13 29.48
N ASN A 335 -17.42 -8.94 29.62
CA ASN A 335 -16.87 -8.06 30.66
C ASN A 335 -16.97 -6.58 30.23
N SER A 336 -17.94 -5.86 30.82
CA SER A 336 -18.18 -4.44 30.55
C SER A 336 -17.13 -3.50 31.13
N ASN A 337 -16.43 -3.90 32.19
CA ASN A 337 -15.38 -3.08 32.80
C ASN A 337 -14.15 -3.04 31.88
N ILE A 338 -13.71 -4.20 31.38
CA ILE A 338 -12.62 -4.28 30.40
C ILE A 338 -13.00 -3.50 29.13
N GLU A 339 -14.22 -3.67 28.61
CA GLU A 339 -14.68 -2.94 27.42
C GLU A 339 -14.62 -1.41 27.58
N LYS A 340 -14.98 -0.89 28.77
CA LYS A 340 -14.98 0.55 29.04
C LYS A 340 -13.60 1.12 29.37
N ASN A 341 -12.75 0.33 30.04
CA ASN A 341 -11.52 0.84 30.64
C ASN A 341 -10.26 0.47 29.85
N SER A 342 -10.31 -0.45 28.90
CA SER A 342 -9.15 -0.86 28.09
C SER A 342 -9.15 -0.24 26.68
N PHE A 343 -7.95 -0.09 26.13
CA PHE A 343 -7.76 0.18 24.70
C PHE A 343 -7.91 -1.10 23.89
N THR A 344 -8.29 -0.99 22.62
CA THR A 344 -8.17 -2.11 21.67
C THR A 344 -7.08 -1.79 20.65
N ILE A 345 -6.69 -2.75 19.81
CA ILE A 345 -5.77 -2.48 18.69
C ILE A 345 -6.27 -3.08 17.38
N LYS A 346 -7.32 -2.46 16.83
CA LYS A 346 -8.01 -2.98 15.64
C LYS A 346 -8.20 -1.95 14.52
N SER A 347 -8.16 -0.67 14.86
CA SER A 347 -8.41 0.45 13.96
C SER A 347 -7.29 1.49 14.00
N LEU A 348 -7.33 2.42 13.05
CA LEU A 348 -6.41 3.56 13.04
C LEU A 348 -6.60 4.46 14.27
N ASP A 349 -7.85 4.62 14.71
CA ASP A 349 -8.23 5.42 15.87
C ASP A 349 -7.68 4.81 17.17
N ASP A 350 -7.78 3.48 17.31
CA ASP A 350 -7.18 2.74 18.41
C ASP A 350 -5.68 3.03 18.55
N ALA A 351 -4.94 2.92 17.44
CA ALA A 351 -3.49 3.11 17.45
C ALA A 351 -3.09 4.55 17.78
N ILE A 352 -3.85 5.55 17.30
CA ILE A 352 -3.65 6.96 17.68
C ILE A 352 -3.92 7.16 19.18
N LYS A 353 -5.02 6.61 19.71
CA LYS A 353 -5.38 6.69 21.13
C LYS A 353 -4.35 6.04 22.02
N ILE A 354 -3.90 4.83 21.68
CA ILE A 354 -2.83 4.12 22.39
C ILE A 354 -1.59 5.01 22.45
N ARG A 355 -1.14 5.54 21.30
CA ARG A 355 0.07 6.35 21.24
C ARG A 355 -0.03 7.59 22.13
N ASN A 356 -1.11 8.35 22.00
CA ASN A 356 -1.35 9.56 22.79
C ASN A 356 -1.45 9.26 24.29
N HIS A 357 -2.09 8.16 24.65
CA HIS A 357 -2.21 7.70 26.03
C HIS A 357 -0.85 7.37 26.62
N ILE A 358 -0.03 6.57 25.92
CA ILE A 358 1.31 6.19 26.39
C ILE A 358 2.17 7.43 26.63
N ILE A 359 2.18 8.37 25.67
CA ILE A 359 2.92 9.63 25.83
C ILE A 359 2.39 10.40 27.04
N SER A 360 1.07 10.51 27.22
CA SER A 360 0.50 11.21 28.37
C SER A 360 0.89 10.56 29.69
N MET A 361 0.94 9.22 29.76
CA MET A 361 1.43 8.50 30.94
C MET A 361 2.91 8.76 31.22
N LEU A 362 3.74 8.96 30.19
CA LEU A 362 5.15 9.34 30.38
C LEU A 362 5.29 10.80 30.83
N GLU A 363 4.53 11.73 30.24
CA GLU A 363 4.50 13.14 30.69
C GLU A 363 4.08 13.26 32.16
N ASP A 364 2.99 12.57 32.54
CA ASP A 364 2.48 12.61 33.91
C ASP A 364 3.46 11.91 34.88
N ALA A 365 4.03 10.75 34.49
CA ALA A 365 4.98 10.04 35.33
C ALA A 365 6.29 10.81 35.56
N ASP A 366 6.74 11.64 34.60
CA ASP A 366 7.95 12.45 34.77
C ASP A 366 7.76 13.58 35.79
N GLN A 367 6.52 13.99 36.06
CA GLN A 367 6.19 15.05 37.03
C GLN A 367 5.64 14.51 38.36
N GLU A 368 5.27 13.24 38.41
CA GLU A 368 4.68 12.61 39.59
C GLU A 368 5.72 12.34 40.69
N THR A 369 5.38 12.75 41.91
CA THR A 369 6.25 12.62 43.09
C THR A 369 5.85 11.45 43.99
N ASN A 370 4.59 11.03 43.94
CA ASN A 370 4.11 9.84 44.63
C ASN A 370 4.56 8.59 43.87
N GLN A 371 5.50 7.86 44.45
CA GLN A 371 6.08 6.65 43.83
C GLN A 371 5.04 5.60 43.43
N ALA A 372 3.97 5.42 44.20
CA ALA A 372 2.93 4.44 43.88
C ALA A 372 2.10 4.86 42.65
N LEU A 373 1.79 6.16 42.54
CA LEU A 373 1.10 6.71 41.37
C LEU A 373 2.00 6.70 40.14
N GLN A 374 3.27 7.10 40.29
CA GLN A 374 4.25 7.07 39.22
C GLN A 374 4.40 5.65 38.67
N GLN A 375 4.55 4.66 39.57
CA GLN A 375 4.65 3.25 39.19
C GLN A 375 3.41 2.74 38.44
N LYS A 376 2.22 3.19 38.83
CA LYS A 376 0.95 2.85 38.17
C LYS A 376 0.90 3.39 36.73
N MET A 377 1.36 4.63 36.51
CA MET A 377 1.46 5.26 35.18
C MET A 377 2.50 4.56 34.30
N MET A 378 3.60 4.09 34.88
CA MET A 378 4.69 3.38 34.20
C MET A 378 4.48 1.86 34.05
N THR A 379 3.29 1.36 34.39
CA THR A 379 2.93 -0.05 34.19
C THR A 379 1.99 -0.17 33.00
N PHE A 380 2.39 -0.93 31.99
CA PHE A 380 1.64 -1.11 30.75
C PHE A 380 1.35 -2.59 30.51
N MET A 381 0.09 -2.93 30.28
CA MET A 381 -0.36 -4.31 30.09
C MET A 381 -0.97 -4.50 28.69
N VAL A 382 -0.56 -5.56 28.00
CA VAL A 382 -1.23 -6.06 26.79
C VAL A 382 -1.83 -7.43 27.10
N VAL A 383 -3.09 -7.64 26.73
CA VAL A 383 -3.80 -8.90 26.93
C VAL A 383 -4.04 -9.59 25.59
N GLY A 384 -3.52 -10.81 25.44
CA GLY A 384 -3.65 -11.67 24.27
C GLY A 384 -2.28 -12.13 23.74
N GLY A 385 -1.96 -13.42 23.87
CA GLY A 385 -0.69 -14.00 23.40
C GLY A 385 -0.62 -14.36 21.92
N GLY A 386 -1.54 -13.88 21.08
CA GLY A 386 -1.50 -14.08 19.62
C GLY A 386 -0.64 -13.01 18.92
N PHE A 387 -0.58 -13.05 17.58
CA PHE A 387 0.22 -12.13 16.76
C PHE A 387 0.05 -10.66 17.16
N SER A 388 -1.18 -10.16 17.20
CA SER A 388 -1.45 -8.76 17.51
C SER A 388 -0.93 -8.34 18.88
N GLY A 389 -1.17 -9.12 19.93
CA GLY A 389 -0.71 -8.75 21.27
C GLY A 389 0.80 -8.87 21.45
N VAL A 390 1.42 -9.88 20.84
CA VAL A 390 2.88 -10.07 20.87
C VAL A 390 3.62 -8.99 20.09
N GLU A 391 3.14 -8.62 18.90
CA GLU A 391 3.71 -7.50 18.14
C GLU A 391 3.51 -6.17 18.87
N THR A 392 2.33 -5.97 19.49
CA THR A 392 2.03 -4.76 20.27
C THR A 392 2.93 -4.62 21.49
N ILE A 393 3.11 -5.68 22.28
CA ILE A 393 3.94 -5.59 23.49
C ILE A 393 5.42 -5.38 23.15
N GLY A 394 5.90 -6.00 22.06
CA GLY A 394 7.27 -5.77 21.57
C GLY A 394 7.48 -4.32 21.17
N GLU A 395 6.61 -3.78 20.32
CA GLU A 395 6.66 -2.38 19.89
C GLU A 395 6.57 -1.40 21.06
N LEU A 396 5.66 -1.67 21.99
CA LEU A 396 5.39 -0.86 23.17
C LEU A 396 6.60 -0.83 24.11
N ASN A 397 7.21 -1.98 24.37
CA ASN A 397 8.40 -2.09 25.22
C ASN A 397 9.51 -1.19 24.69
N ASP A 398 9.79 -1.25 23.39
CA ASP A 398 10.84 -0.45 22.78
C ASP A 398 10.49 1.03 22.82
N PHE A 399 9.25 1.40 22.47
CA PHE A 399 8.82 2.80 22.48
C PHE A 399 8.94 3.44 23.86
N VAL A 400 8.41 2.78 24.89
CA VAL A 400 8.40 3.31 26.26
C VAL A 400 9.82 3.45 26.79
N ARG A 401 10.66 2.42 26.62
CA ARG A 401 12.04 2.42 27.15
C ARG A 401 12.94 3.41 26.41
N GLU A 402 12.90 3.43 25.07
CA GLU A 402 13.68 4.36 24.26
C GLU A 402 13.28 5.81 24.53
N SER A 403 11.97 6.10 24.57
CA SER A 403 11.46 7.46 24.81
C SER A 403 11.81 7.93 26.22
N SER A 404 11.55 7.10 27.23
CA SER A 404 11.92 7.38 28.62
C SER A 404 13.41 7.70 28.74
N LYS A 405 14.29 6.86 28.20
CA LYS A 405 15.75 7.06 28.30
C LYS A 405 16.21 8.35 27.59
N LYS A 406 15.55 8.73 26.50
CA LYS A 406 16.00 9.84 25.65
C LYS A 406 15.46 11.20 26.09
N PHE A 407 14.22 11.25 26.58
CA PHE A 407 13.48 12.51 26.73
C PHE A 407 13.02 12.80 28.17
N TYR A 408 12.82 11.78 29.01
CA TYR A 408 12.23 11.94 30.35
C TYR A 408 13.30 11.75 31.43
N ARG A 409 13.45 12.72 32.34
CA ARG A 409 14.59 12.78 33.28
C ARG A 409 14.30 12.09 34.61
N ASN A 410 13.04 12.06 35.02
CA ASN A 410 12.61 11.57 36.33
C ASN A 410 12.06 10.12 36.26
N ILE A 411 12.08 9.52 35.07
CA ILE A 411 11.65 8.13 34.86
C ILE A 411 12.86 7.18 34.91
N SER A 412 12.89 6.32 35.92
CA SER A 412 13.87 5.23 36.00
C SER A 412 13.45 4.02 35.16
N GLN A 413 14.39 3.48 34.38
CA GLN A 413 14.17 2.28 33.55
C GLN A 413 13.75 1.05 34.35
N ASN A 414 14.16 0.96 35.61
CA ASN A 414 13.83 -0.14 36.51
C ASN A 414 12.37 -0.09 37.00
N ASN A 415 11.75 1.09 36.95
CA ASN A 415 10.36 1.27 37.40
C ASN A 415 9.36 1.01 36.25
N ILE A 416 9.82 0.92 35.00
CA ILE A 416 8.96 0.62 33.85
C ILE A 416 8.60 -0.87 33.84
N LYS A 417 7.30 -1.16 33.95
CA LYS A 417 6.76 -2.52 33.91
C LYS A 417 5.96 -2.73 32.64
N ILE A 418 6.43 -3.63 31.78
CA ILE A 418 5.77 -4.02 30.53
C ILE A 418 5.28 -5.46 30.68
N ILE A 419 3.97 -5.69 30.55
CA ILE A 419 3.32 -6.94 30.93
C ILE A 419 2.51 -7.52 29.76
N LEU A 420 2.75 -8.78 29.40
CA LEU A 420 1.90 -9.54 28.48
C LEU A 420 1.11 -10.59 29.26
N VAL A 421 -0.21 -10.63 29.09
CA VAL A 421 -1.08 -11.67 29.67
C VAL A 421 -1.65 -12.54 28.55
N SER A 422 -1.47 -13.86 28.66
CA SER A 422 -1.97 -14.86 27.71
C SER A 422 -2.75 -15.94 28.44
N ALA A 423 -3.99 -16.17 27.98
CA ALA A 423 -4.85 -17.22 28.50
C ALA A 423 -4.35 -18.64 28.17
N GLY A 424 -3.54 -18.79 27.13
CA GLY A 424 -2.95 -20.07 26.72
C GLY A 424 -1.60 -20.33 27.39
N GLU A 425 -1.15 -21.59 27.30
CA GLU A 425 0.15 -22.03 27.82
C GLU A 425 1.33 -21.37 27.08
N LYS A 426 1.15 -21.08 25.78
CA LYS A 426 2.16 -20.50 24.90
C LYS A 426 1.69 -19.17 24.32
N ILE A 427 2.65 -18.34 23.90
CA ILE A 427 2.42 -17.22 23.00
C ILE A 427 2.73 -17.64 21.56
N LEU A 428 2.10 -16.99 20.59
CA LEU A 428 2.16 -17.34 19.17
C LEU A 428 1.98 -18.86 18.93
N PRO A 429 0.89 -19.48 19.43
CA PRO A 429 0.70 -20.94 19.29
C PRO A 429 0.69 -21.40 17.83
N GLU A 430 0.41 -20.50 16.88
CA GLU A 430 0.35 -20.77 15.44
C GLU A 430 1.70 -21.04 14.78
N ILE A 431 2.83 -20.72 15.44
CA ILE A 431 4.19 -20.92 14.90
C ILE A 431 4.99 -21.98 15.66
N GLY A 432 4.34 -22.77 16.51
CA GLY A 432 4.94 -23.92 17.20
C GLY A 432 6.10 -23.52 18.11
N ASN A 433 7.28 -24.12 17.92
CA ASN A 433 8.44 -23.95 18.80
C ASN A 433 9.02 -22.53 18.78
N LEU A 434 8.78 -21.76 17.72
CA LEU A 434 9.19 -20.36 17.65
C LEU A 434 8.51 -19.49 18.71
N GLY A 435 7.34 -19.89 19.23
CA GLY A 435 6.67 -19.19 20.32
C GLY A 435 7.49 -19.14 21.61
N GLU A 436 8.27 -20.19 21.90
CA GLU A 436 9.13 -20.23 23.08
C GLU A 436 10.36 -19.32 22.92
N TYR A 437 10.96 -19.29 21.73
CA TYR A 437 12.00 -18.32 21.42
C TYR A 437 11.48 -16.88 21.57
N ALA A 438 10.29 -16.59 21.03
CA ALA A 438 9.67 -15.27 21.15
C ALA A 438 9.45 -14.87 22.62
N LYS A 439 8.99 -15.81 23.45
CA LYS A 439 8.80 -15.60 24.88
C LYS A 439 10.12 -15.25 25.57
N GLN A 440 11.18 -16.03 25.33
CA GLN A 440 12.50 -15.81 25.92
C GLN A 440 13.12 -14.48 25.47
N ALA A 441 12.99 -14.13 24.19
CA ALA A 441 13.48 -12.87 23.65
C ALA A 441 12.76 -11.66 24.28
N LEU A 442 11.43 -11.69 24.38
CA LEU A 442 10.65 -10.64 25.05
C LEU A 442 10.98 -10.53 26.55
N GLN A 443 11.16 -11.64 27.25
CA GLN A 443 11.58 -11.64 28.66
C GLN A 443 12.97 -11.03 28.82
N LYS A 444 13.91 -11.39 27.94
CA LYS A 444 15.25 -10.79 27.91
C LYS A 444 15.20 -9.28 27.63
N ALA A 445 14.23 -8.82 26.84
CA ALA A 445 13.97 -7.40 26.58
C ALA A 445 13.24 -6.68 27.73
N GLY A 446 12.91 -7.37 28.83
CA GLY A 446 12.31 -6.79 30.02
C GLY A 446 10.79 -6.83 30.08
N VAL A 447 10.14 -7.70 29.30
CA VAL A 447 8.69 -7.95 29.35
C VAL A 447 8.36 -9.05 30.34
N LYS A 448 7.48 -8.78 31.31
CA LYS A 448 6.91 -9.81 32.20
C LYS A 448 5.77 -10.51 31.47
N ILE A 449 5.81 -11.85 31.37
CA ILE A 449 4.82 -12.63 30.63
C ILE A 449 4.08 -13.56 31.58
N PHE A 450 2.76 -13.43 31.64
CA PHE A 450 1.85 -14.36 32.30
C PHE A 450 1.19 -15.27 31.25
N THR A 451 1.47 -16.56 31.32
CA THR A 451 0.79 -17.60 30.55
C THR A 451 -0.23 -18.33 31.42
N ASN A 452 -1.17 -19.07 30.82
CA ASN A 452 -2.26 -19.73 31.53
C ASN A 452 -3.03 -18.78 32.47
N THR A 453 -3.08 -17.49 32.13
CA THR A 453 -3.62 -16.43 32.98
C THR A 453 -4.55 -15.55 32.15
N LYS A 454 -5.73 -15.26 32.68
CA LYS A 454 -6.71 -14.37 32.06
C LYS A 454 -6.76 -13.05 32.82
N LEU A 455 -7.05 -11.97 32.12
CA LEU A 455 -7.54 -10.75 32.76
C LEU A 455 -9.03 -10.98 33.06
N GLU A 456 -9.39 -11.04 34.33
CA GLU A 456 -10.77 -11.28 34.77
C GLU A 456 -11.55 -9.98 34.89
N ASP A 457 -10.92 -8.92 35.38
CA ASP A 457 -11.54 -7.60 35.48
C ASP A 457 -10.51 -6.46 35.38
N PHE A 458 -10.98 -5.28 34.95
CA PHE A 458 -10.17 -4.06 34.95
C PHE A 458 -11.02 -2.83 35.26
N ALA A 459 -10.87 -2.30 36.47
CA ALA A 459 -11.57 -1.11 36.94
C ALA A 459 -10.68 -0.33 37.91
N ASN A 460 -10.89 0.99 38.00
CA ASN A 460 -10.17 1.88 38.93
C ASN A 460 -8.63 1.73 38.83
N CYS A 461 -8.11 1.49 37.62
CA CYS A 461 -6.69 1.24 37.35
C CYS A 461 -6.10 0.01 38.05
N ILE A 462 -6.93 -1.00 38.37
CA ILE A 462 -6.50 -2.29 38.94
C ILE A 462 -6.91 -3.40 37.98
N ALA A 463 -5.92 -4.14 37.47
CA ALA A 463 -6.11 -5.32 36.64
C ALA A 463 -6.09 -6.57 37.51
N VAL A 464 -7.21 -7.30 37.54
CA VAL A 464 -7.37 -8.54 38.31
C VAL A 464 -7.12 -9.74 37.40
N LEU A 465 -6.09 -10.51 37.72
CA LEU A 465 -5.71 -11.70 36.96
C LEU A 465 -6.29 -12.97 37.59
N SER A 466 -6.55 -13.98 36.76
CA SER A 466 -7.13 -15.27 37.19
C SER A 466 -6.25 -16.10 38.12
N ASN A 467 -4.99 -15.73 38.29
CA ASN A 467 -4.08 -16.33 39.27
C ASN A 467 -4.13 -15.62 40.64
N GLY A 468 -5.03 -14.63 40.81
CA GLY A 468 -5.17 -13.84 42.03
C GLY A 468 -4.28 -12.59 42.10
N GLU A 469 -3.36 -12.38 41.15
CA GLU A 469 -2.56 -11.15 41.13
C GLU A 469 -3.43 -9.93 40.79
N GLN A 470 -3.26 -8.86 41.58
CA GLN A 470 -3.83 -7.55 41.29
C GLN A 470 -2.71 -6.59 40.91
N ILE A 471 -2.79 -6.03 39.70
CA ILE A 471 -1.74 -5.18 39.15
C ILE A 471 -2.29 -3.77 38.98
N SER A 472 -1.68 -2.81 39.68
CA SER A 472 -1.98 -1.39 39.51
C SER A 472 -1.39 -0.88 38.19
N THR A 473 -2.25 -0.45 37.27
CA THR A 473 -1.86 0.03 35.94
C THR A 473 -2.89 1.03 35.38
N SER A 474 -2.39 2.10 34.78
CA SER A 474 -3.21 3.05 34.01
C SER A 474 -3.42 2.62 32.55
N THR A 475 -2.82 1.52 32.09
CA THR A 475 -2.84 1.13 30.68
C THR A 475 -3.07 -0.36 30.49
N VAL A 476 -4.23 -0.71 29.94
CA VAL A 476 -4.53 -2.06 29.44
C VAL A 476 -4.89 -1.97 27.97
N ILE A 477 -4.19 -2.73 27.12
CA ILE A 477 -4.47 -2.89 25.71
C ILE A 477 -4.97 -4.31 25.47
N TRP A 478 -6.24 -4.43 25.09
CA TRP A 478 -6.90 -5.69 24.79
C TRP A 478 -6.73 -6.06 23.32
N ALA A 479 -5.90 -7.06 23.06
CA ALA A 479 -5.64 -7.65 21.75
C ALA A 479 -6.27 -9.05 21.58
N GLY A 480 -7.07 -9.49 22.57
CA GLY A 480 -7.70 -10.80 22.60
C GLY A 480 -9.10 -10.83 21.99
N GLY A 481 -9.51 -11.99 21.48
CA GLY A 481 -10.91 -12.26 21.13
C GLY A 481 -11.41 -11.58 19.85
N ASN A 482 -12.18 -12.32 19.06
CA ASN A 482 -12.83 -11.80 17.86
C ASN A 482 -14.28 -12.29 17.83
N THR A 483 -15.20 -11.38 17.54
CA THR A 483 -16.62 -11.65 17.28
C THR A 483 -17.00 -10.96 15.96
N VAL A 484 -18.28 -10.94 15.61
CA VAL A 484 -18.77 -10.26 14.39
C VAL A 484 -19.73 -9.13 14.72
N GLU A 485 -20.05 -8.32 13.72
CA GLU A 485 -21.02 -7.24 13.84
C GLU A 485 -22.41 -7.74 14.24
N LYS A 486 -23.14 -6.94 15.05
CA LYS A 486 -24.51 -7.28 15.48
C LYS A 486 -25.45 -7.52 14.29
N VAL A 487 -25.26 -6.79 13.18
CA VAL A 487 -26.07 -6.99 11.96
C VAL A 487 -25.84 -8.37 11.34
N ILE A 488 -24.62 -8.93 11.46
CA ILE A 488 -24.30 -10.28 10.99
C ILE A 488 -24.90 -11.33 11.94
N GLN A 489 -24.82 -11.11 13.26
CA GLN A 489 -25.39 -12.02 14.27
C GLN A 489 -26.91 -12.15 14.17
N LYS A 490 -27.60 -11.11 13.68
CA LYS A 490 -29.06 -11.06 13.54
C LYS A 490 -29.59 -11.65 12.23
N MET A 491 -28.72 -12.00 11.29
CA MET A 491 -29.15 -12.59 10.03
C MET A 491 -29.86 -13.92 10.30
N ASP A 492 -30.92 -14.21 9.55
CA ASP A 492 -31.64 -15.48 9.67
C ASP A 492 -30.93 -16.54 8.81
N THR A 493 -29.88 -17.15 9.36
CA THR A 493 -29.09 -18.19 8.71
C THR A 493 -28.31 -18.99 9.76
N THR A 494 -27.49 -19.95 9.33
CA THR A 494 -26.70 -20.78 10.26
C THR A 494 -25.46 -20.04 10.78
N HIS A 495 -25.35 -19.92 12.10
CA HIS A 495 -24.19 -19.34 12.78
C HIS A 495 -23.41 -20.39 13.57
N HIS A 496 -22.10 -20.24 13.57
CA HIS A 496 -21.23 -20.93 14.51
C HIS A 496 -21.37 -20.31 15.91
N LYS A 497 -21.03 -21.05 16.97
CA LYS A 497 -21.04 -20.58 18.38
C LYS A 497 -20.26 -19.29 18.63
N SER A 498 -19.33 -18.92 17.74
CA SER A 498 -18.59 -17.65 17.78
C SER A 498 -19.34 -16.46 17.15
N GLY A 499 -20.59 -16.65 16.73
CA GLY A 499 -21.40 -15.68 16.00
C GLY A 499 -21.04 -15.52 14.51
N LYS A 500 -20.07 -16.28 13.99
CA LYS A 500 -19.66 -16.21 12.58
C LYS A 500 -20.63 -16.96 11.68
N LEU A 501 -20.81 -16.50 10.45
CA LEU A 501 -21.65 -17.16 9.44
C LEU A 501 -21.01 -18.47 8.99
N VAL A 502 -21.72 -19.58 9.07
CA VAL A 502 -21.23 -20.85 8.55
C VAL A 502 -21.31 -20.83 7.02
N VAL A 503 -20.18 -21.12 6.36
CA VAL A 503 -20.11 -21.22 4.91
C VAL A 503 -19.61 -22.57 4.48
N ASN A 504 -20.08 -23.03 3.32
CA ASN A 504 -19.56 -24.24 2.71
C ASN A 504 -18.17 -24.02 2.07
N LYS A 505 -17.65 -25.08 1.44
CA LYS A 505 -16.35 -25.06 0.75
C LYS A 505 -16.25 -24.03 -0.38
N GLN A 506 -17.36 -23.56 -0.95
CA GLN A 506 -17.38 -22.51 -1.98
C GLN A 506 -17.50 -21.09 -1.39
N LEU A 507 -17.51 -20.98 -0.04
CA LEU A 507 -17.63 -19.76 0.74
C LEU A 507 -18.98 -19.03 0.62
N LYS A 508 -20.03 -19.79 0.32
CA LYS A 508 -21.42 -19.31 0.27
C LYS A 508 -22.24 -19.86 1.43
N LEU A 509 -23.34 -19.18 1.74
CA LEU A 509 -24.38 -19.73 2.62
C LEU A 509 -25.12 -20.85 1.87
N ASP A 510 -25.49 -21.92 2.57
CA ASP A 510 -26.17 -23.05 1.95
C ASP A 510 -27.62 -22.68 1.59
N ASP A 511 -28.32 -21.97 2.47
CA ASP A 511 -29.72 -21.55 2.27
C ASP A 511 -29.85 -20.36 1.29
N HIS A 512 -28.77 -19.59 1.10
CA HIS A 512 -28.74 -18.41 0.23
C HIS A 512 -27.51 -18.45 -0.70
N PRO A 513 -27.56 -19.25 -1.79
CA PRO A 513 -26.39 -19.52 -2.62
C PRO A 513 -25.86 -18.32 -3.41
N GLU A 514 -26.59 -17.21 -3.49
CA GLU A 514 -26.12 -15.92 -4.02
C GLU A 514 -25.34 -15.07 -3.01
N VAL A 515 -25.28 -15.50 -1.74
CA VAL A 515 -24.62 -14.79 -0.65
C VAL A 515 -23.33 -15.49 -0.27
N PHE A 516 -22.23 -14.74 -0.36
CA PHE A 516 -20.90 -15.17 0.05
C PHE A 516 -20.52 -14.52 1.37
N ALA A 517 -19.85 -15.25 2.25
CA ALA A 517 -19.22 -14.68 3.44
C ALA A 517 -17.76 -15.12 3.52
N LEU A 518 -16.88 -14.19 3.88
CA LEU A 518 -15.45 -14.43 3.91
C LEU A 518 -14.72 -13.50 4.89
N GLY A 519 -13.45 -13.81 5.14
CA GLY A 519 -12.66 -13.19 6.19
C GLY A 519 -13.23 -13.51 7.58
N ASP A 520 -13.04 -12.60 8.51
CA ASP A 520 -13.32 -12.85 9.93
C ASP A 520 -14.80 -13.02 10.27
N CYS A 521 -15.72 -12.58 9.39
CA CYS A 521 -17.16 -12.75 9.57
C CYS A 521 -17.66 -14.16 9.22
N ALA A 522 -16.83 -14.98 8.56
CA ALA A 522 -17.19 -16.32 8.13
C ALA A 522 -16.47 -17.39 8.95
N PHE A 523 -17.17 -18.50 9.17
CA PHE A 523 -16.65 -19.74 9.69
C PHE A 523 -16.56 -20.73 8.54
N SER A 524 -15.32 -21.03 8.12
CA SER A 524 -15.03 -21.99 7.06
C SER A 524 -14.06 -23.03 7.59
N VAL A 525 -14.19 -24.26 7.09
CA VAL A 525 -13.42 -25.42 7.53
C VAL A 525 -12.62 -25.94 6.34
N ASP A 526 -11.38 -26.34 6.59
CA ASP A 526 -10.58 -27.02 5.57
C ASP A 526 -11.21 -28.38 5.26
N PRO A 527 -11.62 -28.64 4.00
CA PRO A 527 -12.28 -29.89 3.65
C PRO A 527 -11.40 -31.13 3.88
N ARG A 528 -10.07 -30.97 3.91
CA ARG A 528 -9.08 -32.05 4.10
C ARG A 528 -8.85 -32.35 5.58
N SER A 529 -8.52 -31.32 6.37
CA SER A 529 -8.16 -31.50 7.78
C SER A 529 -9.35 -31.46 8.74
N LYS A 530 -10.52 -31.02 8.27
CA LYS A 530 -11.73 -30.75 9.08
C LYS A 530 -11.51 -29.73 10.20
N LYS A 531 -10.40 -28.98 10.17
CA LYS A 531 -10.10 -27.92 11.13
C LYS A 531 -10.58 -26.56 10.59
N PRO A 532 -11.06 -25.65 11.44
CA PRO A 532 -11.41 -24.30 11.03
C PRO A 532 -10.20 -23.54 10.45
N TYR A 533 -10.43 -22.75 9.40
CA TYR A 533 -9.42 -21.82 8.92
C TYR A 533 -9.22 -20.67 9.92
N PRO A 534 -7.96 -20.24 10.19
CA PRO A 534 -7.70 -19.15 11.11
C PRO A 534 -8.11 -17.79 10.51
N PRO A 535 -8.52 -16.82 11.35
CA PRO A 535 -8.97 -15.49 10.92
C PRO A 535 -7.76 -14.60 10.60
N THR A 536 -7.13 -14.80 9.44
CA THR A 536 -5.94 -14.01 9.03
C THR A 536 -6.15 -13.29 7.71
N ALA A 537 -5.45 -12.17 7.53
CA ALA A 537 -5.43 -11.42 6.27
C ALA A 537 -5.03 -12.30 5.08
N GLN A 538 -4.11 -13.26 5.28
CA GLN A 538 -3.72 -14.22 4.25
C GLN A 538 -4.92 -15.06 3.79
N HIS A 539 -5.72 -15.60 4.72
CA HIS A 539 -6.93 -16.36 4.38
C HIS A 539 -7.95 -15.48 3.69
N ALA A 540 -8.20 -14.28 4.21
CA ALA A 540 -9.13 -13.32 3.60
C ALA A 540 -8.79 -13.01 2.12
N ILE A 541 -7.51 -12.78 1.79
CA ILE A 541 -7.06 -12.53 0.42
C ILE A 541 -7.28 -13.76 -0.48
N ARG A 542 -7.08 -14.97 0.06
CA ARG A 542 -7.23 -16.23 -0.69
C ARG A 542 -8.69 -16.58 -0.90
N GLN A 543 -9.52 -16.43 0.13
CA GLN A 543 -10.97 -16.55 0.05
C GLN A 543 -11.54 -15.58 -0.98
N ALA A 544 -11.09 -14.32 -0.97
CA ALA A 544 -11.50 -13.33 -1.96
C ALA A 544 -11.19 -13.74 -3.41
N LYS A 545 -10.10 -14.49 -3.64
CA LYS A 545 -9.80 -15.05 -4.97
C LYS A 545 -10.84 -16.08 -5.40
N ILE A 546 -11.23 -16.97 -4.50
CA ILE A 546 -12.21 -18.03 -4.80
C ILE A 546 -13.60 -17.43 -5.01
N VAL A 547 -14.05 -16.55 -4.10
CA VAL A 547 -15.35 -15.87 -4.22
C VAL A 547 -15.46 -15.09 -5.53
N ALA A 548 -14.42 -14.34 -5.91
CA ALA A 548 -14.44 -13.61 -7.18
C ALA A 548 -14.55 -14.54 -8.40
N LYS A 549 -13.86 -15.69 -8.40
CA LYS A 549 -13.93 -16.65 -9.52
C LYS A 549 -15.29 -17.35 -9.58
N ASN A 550 -15.87 -17.70 -8.44
CA ASN A 550 -17.22 -18.27 -8.35
C ASN A 550 -18.30 -17.28 -8.79
N LEU A 551 -18.19 -16.00 -8.39
CA LEU A 551 -19.07 -14.94 -8.86
C LEU A 551 -18.96 -14.74 -10.38
N GLU A 552 -17.74 -14.74 -10.91
CA GLU A 552 -17.49 -14.69 -12.35
C GLU A 552 -18.22 -15.82 -13.08
N HIS A 553 -17.93 -17.07 -12.72
CA HIS A 553 -18.54 -18.25 -13.34
C HIS A 553 -20.07 -18.24 -13.24
N LYS A 554 -20.61 -17.80 -12.10
CA LYS A 554 -22.06 -17.72 -11.90
C LYS A 554 -22.71 -16.65 -12.79
N ILE A 555 -22.09 -15.47 -12.92
CA ILE A 555 -22.59 -14.37 -13.75
C ILE A 555 -22.57 -14.75 -15.24
N ILE A 556 -21.56 -15.52 -15.68
CA ILE A 556 -21.46 -15.98 -17.08
C ILE A 556 -22.22 -17.29 -17.37
N GLY A 557 -22.92 -17.85 -16.37
CA GLY A 557 -23.82 -19.00 -16.55
C GLY A 557 -23.19 -20.40 -16.36
N ILE A 558 -21.92 -20.48 -15.96
CA ILE A 558 -21.20 -21.75 -15.71
C ILE A 558 -21.53 -22.34 -14.31
N GLY A 559 -22.06 -21.53 -13.40
CA GLY A 559 -22.32 -21.94 -12.01
C GLY A 559 -21.09 -21.88 -11.11
N PHE A 560 -21.17 -22.39 -9.87
CA PHE A 560 -20.07 -22.34 -8.91
C PHE A 560 -19.16 -23.56 -9.06
N GLN A 561 -17.87 -23.34 -9.30
CA GLN A 561 -16.93 -24.40 -9.68
C GLN A 561 -15.75 -24.54 -8.70
N GLU A 562 -15.46 -23.50 -7.91
CA GLU A 562 -14.23 -23.43 -7.13
C GLU A 562 -14.47 -23.72 -5.66
N ASP A 563 -13.72 -24.67 -5.13
CA ASP A 563 -13.65 -24.92 -3.71
C ASP A 563 -12.49 -24.14 -3.08
N PHE A 564 -12.69 -23.66 -1.86
CA PHE A 564 -11.65 -23.03 -1.06
C PHE A 564 -10.85 -24.09 -0.33
N VAL A 565 -9.63 -24.28 -0.82
CA VAL A 565 -8.59 -25.09 -0.18
C VAL A 565 -7.33 -24.25 -0.14
N TYR A 566 -6.76 -24.07 1.05
CA TYR A 566 -5.57 -23.24 1.24
C TYR A 566 -4.65 -23.78 2.32
N ASP A 567 -3.37 -23.85 1.99
CA ASP A 567 -2.29 -24.06 2.95
C ASP A 567 -1.55 -22.75 3.20
N THR A 568 -1.38 -22.42 4.48
CA THR A 568 -0.60 -21.23 4.86
C THR A 568 0.85 -21.44 4.48
N LYS A 569 1.38 -20.56 3.63
CA LYS A 569 2.78 -20.64 3.15
C LYS A 569 3.80 -20.24 4.21
N GLY A 570 3.33 -19.55 5.25
CA GLY A 570 4.14 -19.18 6.39
C GLY A 570 3.44 -18.18 7.30
N SER A 571 4.01 -18.03 8.47
CA SER A 571 3.53 -17.17 9.55
C SER A 571 4.73 -16.46 10.17
N MET A 572 4.58 -15.19 10.52
CA MET A 572 5.67 -14.40 11.07
C MET A 572 5.12 -13.37 12.04
N ALA A 573 5.91 -13.03 13.05
CA ALA A 573 5.60 -12.01 14.03
C ALA A 573 6.88 -11.20 14.31
N LYS A 574 6.71 -9.89 14.44
CA LYS A 574 7.74 -9.04 15.05
C LYS A 574 7.65 -9.16 16.57
N ILE A 575 8.79 -9.17 17.27
CA ILE A 575 8.82 -9.29 18.74
C ILE A 575 9.63 -8.16 19.41
N GLY A 576 9.64 -7.00 18.75
CA GLY A 576 10.43 -5.84 19.12
C GLY A 576 11.33 -5.36 17.97
N LYS A 577 12.15 -4.35 18.25
CA LYS A 577 13.05 -3.71 17.32
C LYS A 577 14.18 -4.67 16.98
N ASN A 578 14.37 -4.88 15.67
CA ASN A 578 15.39 -5.76 15.12
C ASN A 578 15.28 -7.25 15.51
N ASP A 579 14.13 -7.69 16.00
CA ASP A 579 13.87 -9.10 16.36
C ASP A 579 12.50 -9.58 15.83
N GLY A 580 12.42 -10.86 15.51
CA GLY A 580 11.25 -11.48 14.92
C GLY A 580 11.34 -13.00 14.90
N VAL A 581 10.22 -13.61 14.55
CA VAL A 581 10.09 -15.04 14.29
C VAL A 581 9.34 -15.25 13.00
N ALA A 582 9.81 -16.16 12.16
CA ALA A 582 9.14 -16.52 10.91
C ALA A 582 9.24 -18.01 10.63
N LEU A 583 8.10 -18.63 10.34
CA LEU A 583 7.99 -19.98 9.81
C LEU A 583 7.61 -19.85 8.33
N LEU A 584 8.51 -20.18 7.42
CA LEU A 584 8.28 -20.10 5.97
C LEU A 584 8.55 -21.44 5.32
N LEU A 585 7.54 -22.01 4.64
CA LEU A 585 7.67 -23.30 3.92
C LEU A 585 8.28 -24.42 4.79
N GLY A 586 8.02 -24.41 6.10
CA GLY A 586 8.55 -25.38 7.06
C GLY A 586 9.92 -25.02 7.68
N HIS A 587 10.56 -23.94 7.24
CA HIS A 587 11.83 -23.46 7.80
C HIS A 587 11.60 -22.37 8.85
N GLU A 588 12.27 -22.51 9.99
CA GLU A 588 12.25 -21.56 11.10
C GLU A 588 13.36 -20.50 10.96
N PHE A 589 12.98 -19.23 11.04
CA PHE A 589 13.88 -18.08 11.08
C PHE A 589 13.63 -17.28 12.37
N ARG A 590 14.70 -16.70 12.92
CA ARG A 590 14.70 -15.99 14.22
C ARG A 590 15.55 -14.73 14.15
N GLY A 591 15.39 -13.83 15.11
CA GLY A 591 16.25 -12.67 15.26
C GLY A 591 16.13 -11.67 14.10
N LEU A 592 17.26 -11.02 13.81
CA LEU A 592 17.37 -10.00 12.77
C LEU A 592 16.96 -10.49 11.38
N ILE A 593 17.23 -11.76 11.05
CA ILE A 593 16.87 -12.34 9.75
C ILE A 593 15.34 -12.42 9.62
N ALA A 594 14.64 -12.91 10.65
CA ALA A 594 13.18 -12.96 10.65
C ALA A 594 12.56 -11.56 10.64
N TRP A 595 13.15 -10.61 11.36
CA TRP A 595 12.75 -9.20 11.32
C TRP A 595 12.87 -8.60 9.90
N PHE A 596 13.96 -8.86 9.20
CA PHE A 596 14.15 -8.37 7.83
C PHE A 596 13.16 -9.01 6.85
N ILE A 597 12.93 -10.33 6.97
CA ILE A 597 11.91 -11.06 6.21
C ILE A 597 10.53 -10.43 6.43
N TRP A 598 10.17 -10.14 7.68
CA TRP A 598 8.90 -9.50 8.04
C TRP A 598 8.76 -8.15 7.34
N LYS A 599 9.77 -7.28 7.43
CA LYS A 599 9.75 -5.96 6.77
C LYS A 599 9.59 -6.09 5.26
N GLN A 600 10.41 -6.92 4.62
CA GLN A 600 10.36 -7.10 3.17
C GLN A 600 9.01 -7.67 2.70
N TYR A 601 8.48 -8.67 3.41
CA TYR A 601 7.19 -9.26 3.09
C TYR A 601 6.07 -8.22 3.18
N TYR A 602 5.91 -7.55 4.33
CA TYR A 602 4.80 -6.63 4.51
C TYR A 602 4.91 -5.38 3.63
N LEU A 603 6.12 -4.87 3.38
CA LEU A 603 6.36 -3.83 2.37
C LEU A 603 5.85 -4.27 0.99
N SER A 604 6.12 -5.51 0.58
CA SER A 604 5.67 -6.03 -0.71
C SER A 604 4.14 -6.13 -0.82
N THR A 605 3.45 -6.36 0.30
CA THR A 605 1.99 -6.51 0.38
C THR A 605 1.20 -5.22 0.44
N LEU A 606 1.86 -4.07 0.64
CA LEU A 606 1.19 -2.77 0.64
C LEU A 606 0.52 -2.50 -0.72
N PRO A 607 -0.71 -1.94 -0.75
CA PRO A 607 -1.51 -1.89 -1.97
C PRO A 607 -0.96 -1.03 -3.11
N THR A 608 -0.13 -0.03 -2.82
CA THR A 608 0.37 0.93 -3.82
C THR A 608 1.85 1.22 -3.63
N ASN A 609 2.58 1.45 -4.73
CA ASN A 609 4.00 1.81 -4.69
C ASN A 609 4.27 3.07 -3.86
N GLU A 610 3.33 4.03 -3.86
CA GLU A 610 3.43 5.21 -3.00
C GLU A 610 3.50 4.82 -1.51
N LYS A 611 2.63 3.92 -1.07
CA LYS A 611 2.61 3.44 0.32
C LYS A 611 3.89 2.66 0.65
N LYS A 612 4.39 1.86 -0.29
CA LYS A 612 5.67 1.15 -0.15
C LYS A 612 6.82 2.12 0.08
N ILE A 613 6.94 3.16 -0.75
CA ILE A 613 8.00 4.16 -0.60
C ILE A 613 7.87 4.88 0.73
N ARG A 614 6.66 5.30 1.11
CA ARG A 614 6.42 6.01 2.38
C ARG A 614 6.80 5.18 3.61
N VAL A 615 6.32 3.94 3.70
CA VAL A 615 6.69 3.04 4.82
C VAL A 615 8.18 2.69 4.78
N GLY A 616 8.76 2.48 3.59
CA GLY A 616 10.19 2.27 3.45
C GLY A 616 11.02 3.46 3.95
N LEU A 617 10.57 4.69 3.72
CA LEU A 617 11.19 5.90 4.23
C LEU A 617 11.01 6.04 5.75
N ASP A 618 9.83 5.75 6.30
CA ASP A 618 9.61 5.76 7.76
C ASP A 618 10.61 4.82 8.44
N TRP A 619 10.71 3.58 7.95
CA TRP A 619 11.67 2.61 8.48
C TRP A 619 13.12 3.01 8.28
N PHE A 620 13.45 3.70 7.19
CA PHE A 620 14.80 4.21 6.97
C PHE A 620 15.14 5.32 7.96
N ILE A 621 14.21 6.25 8.20
CA ILE A 621 14.37 7.35 9.15
C ILE A 621 14.49 6.82 10.59
N ASP A 622 13.70 5.81 10.96
CA ASP A 622 13.72 5.13 12.27
C ASP A 622 15.09 4.50 12.60
N LEU A 623 15.95 4.24 11.60
CA LEU A 623 17.33 3.79 11.82
C LEU A 623 18.24 4.87 12.39
N PHE A 624 17.99 6.15 12.07
CA PHE A 624 18.89 7.27 12.39
C PHE A 624 18.33 8.19 13.47
N PHE A 625 17.00 8.21 13.65
CA PHE A 625 16.33 9.13 14.55
C PHE A 625 15.43 8.38 15.53
N PRO A 626 15.31 8.86 16.79
CA PRO A 626 14.34 8.31 17.74
C PRO A 626 12.91 8.54 17.25
N ARG A 627 11.99 7.71 17.73
CA ARG A 627 10.54 7.88 17.49
C ARG A 627 10.08 9.23 18.01
N ASP A 628 9.19 9.88 17.25
CA ASP A 628 8.56 11.13 17.64
C ASP A 628 7.64 10.88 18.85
N ILE A 629 7.69 11.75 19.86
CA ILE A 629 6.86 11.72 21.07
C ILE A 629 5.78 12.83 21.08
N THR A 630 5.58 13.52 19.97
CA THR A 630 4.53 14.54 19.82
C THR A 630 3.16 13.88 19.80
N ARG A 631 2.23 14.29 20.66
CA ARG A 631 0.84 13.80 20.63
C ARG A 631 0.12 14.31 19.39
N LEU A 632 -0.71 13.46 18.78
CA LEU A 632 -1.61 13.86 17.71
C LEU A 632 -2.85 14.48 18.35
N SER A 633 -3.04 15.79 18.23
CA SER A 633 -4.25 16.42 18.78
C SER A 633 -5.50 15.94 18.04
N SER A 634 -6.51 15.54 18.79
CA SER A 634 -7.84 15.27 18.22
C SER A 634 -8.52 16.59 17.91
N ILE A 635 -8.92 16.81 16.66
CA ILE A 635 -9.81 17.94 16.28
C ILE A 635 -11.19 17.81 16.96
N PHE A 636 -11.49 16.65 17.56
CA PHE A 636 -12.78 16.31 18.18
C PHE A 636 -12.67 15.96 19.68
N GLU A 637 -11.57 16.27 20.36
CA GLU A 637 -11.59 16.39 21.82
C GLU A 637 -12.37 17.66 22.15
N GLN A 638 -13.70 17.55 22.11
CA GLN A 638 -14.55 18.53 22.78
C GLN A 638 -14.16 18.52 24.25
N LYS A 639 -13.59 19.64 24.67
CA LYS A 639 -13.53 20.08 26.06
C LYS A 639 -14.89 19.95 26.75
#